data_AF-A0A5M9ZJC4-F1
#
_entry.id   AF-A0A5M9ZJC4-F1
#
_cell.length_a   1.000
_cell.length_b   1.000
_cell.length_c   1.000
_cell.angle_alpha   90.00
_cell.angle_beta   90.00
_cell.angle_gamma   90.00
#
_symmetry.space_group_name_H-M   'P 1'
#
loop_
_entity.id
_entity.type
_entity.pdbx_description
1 polymer ?
#
loop_
_entity_poly.entity_id
_entity_poly.type
_entity_poly.pdbx_seq_one_letter_code
_entity_poly.pdbx_strand_id
1 'polypeptide(L)'
;MTIPREPNRTKRVTLADVADLAGVTTATASRALSKPGRISIATEMKVRQAAEQLGYGAGRMPTITGTHRLAVIASDLADPSLLPLIRYMMRILDRQNLSSAIFDAAADTVRERILIESNLGLYDGMVLLNPMQSETRIARWAGSRPMVTYNRPVSATAGVETDAQMAVNDAVGMLHDMNHRRIVYVCSNADQWIAQRRRQWIGTATARYDSMRFVTVNAQGANEEYADLYRKVMADGPDAVFAGSDTLALSFIAQANQNGTRIPDDVSVISFDDSPLASCGVPPLASIRATLECAAQQLVALLGSILRDPEHASHQHIRSNATFLLRPSLKRKNAPLSRKRISLALTDTTSVTDLTLLSSSTIEALPRIDEFMRQYPTIRITPVEGGSQTETMHRYIEYVRDNHNIPDLINIQYQYLPQFAANDLLLNFRNNTIERSWSRDFADQAWQDVHYAGGLYGIPGDLSQIVMFYRRDIFERHGLRIPTTWQEYHDIGVRLHDLDQSTTMGLLDISTSAPYGTFYRMSGARLWTTDAKHNTINFHFGTPQVQETARFIQQCIDDHVLHCDAQILARNYTYVPDISDGRFATIVHANWQARMLASTYRHDTGKWRIALAPTFEGKGRRTANIGGSLIAVSNRIPREKQAPALAFAHWFQASADAVRLRTRGSVSAAVPFLDAMKRNEDVDPFYGQNVQHILADALETVPDKWESLPIMTRLDTDFRFIVAPSLVPGGDSPTRLLDLQHSLAQYAVDHGYTVSEE
;
A
#
# COMPACT_ATOMS: atom_id res chain seq x y z
N MET A 1 -55.25 -70.74 7.70
CA MET A 1 -55.87 -70.43 6.41
C MET A 1 -54.92 -69.50 5.67
N THR A 2 -54.41 -69.93 4.52
CA THR A 2 -53.24 -69.37 3.82
C THR A 2 -53.68 -68.83 2.46
N ILE A 3 -53.42 -67.56 2.14
CA ILE A 3 -53.66 -66.89 0.82
C ILE A 3 -52.57 -65.76 0.67
N PRO A 4 -52.00 -65.41 -0.53
CA PRO A 4 -50.64 -65.80 -0.92
C PRO A 4 -49.72 -64.62 -1.38
N ARG A 5 -48.52 -64.97 -1.85
CA ARG A 5 -47.42 -64.10 -2.35
C ARG A 5 -47.73 -63.29 -3.63
N GLU A 6 -47.11 -62.10 -3.69
CA GLU A 6 -47.03 -61.16 -4.83
C GLU A 6 -46.39 -61.73 -6.11
N PRO A 7 -46.79 -61.26 -7.32
CA PRO A 7 -46.11 -61.59 -8.57
C PRO A 7 -44.97 -60.61 -8.94
N ASN A 8 -43.75 -61.12 -8.74
CA ASN A 8 -42.58 -61.13 -9.64
C ASN A 8 -42.05 -59.86 -10.35
N ARG A 9 -40.76 -59.59 -10.06
CA ARG A 9 -39.81 -58.68 -10.72
C ARG A 9 -39.80 -58.82 -12.26
N THR A 10 -39.71 -57.69 -12.95
CA THR A 10 -39.47 -57.58 -14.40
C THR A 10 -38.23 -58.38 -14.82
N LYS A 11 -38.45 -59.35 -15.72
CA LYS A 11 -37.44 -60.29 -16.24
C LYS A 11 -36.45 -59.55 -17.15
N ARG A 12 -35.13 -59.69 -16.91
CA ARG A 12 -34.07 -59.09 -17.74
C ARG A 12 -34.00 -59.75 -19.12
N VAL A 13 -33.84 -58.93 -20.17
CA VAL A 13 -33.53 -59.38 -21.52
C VAL A 13 -32.11 -59.95 -21.57
N THR A 14 -31.98 -61.15 -22.11
CA THR A 14 -30.75 -61.94 -22.23
C THR A 14 -30.32 -62.07 -23.70
N LEU A 15 -29.09 -62.53 -23.93
CA LEU A 15 -28.63 -62.85 -25.29
C LEU A 15 -29.48 -63.93 -25.97
N ALA A 16 -30.14 -64.79 -25.17
CA ALA A 16 -31.07 -65.79 -25.67
C ALA A 16 -32.34 -65.14 -26.24
N ASP A 17 -32.87 -64.12 -25.57
CA ASP A 17 -34.06 -63.38 -26.05
C ASP A 17 -33.75 -62.65 -27.39
N VAL A 18 -32.52 -62.14 -27.55
CA VAL A 18 -32.06 -61.55 -28.81
C VAL A 18 -31.90 -62.60 -29.91
N ALA A 19 -31.37 -63.77 -29.58
CA ALA A 19 -31.19 -64.87 -30.52
C ALA A 19 -32.56 -65.39 -31.03
N ASP A 20 -33.51 -65.54 -30.11
CA ASP A 20 -34.87 -65.98 -30.41
C ASP A 20 -35.61 -64.96 -31.30
N LEU A 21 -35.54 -63.67 -30.98
CA LEU A 21 -36.18 -62.63 -31.79
C LEU A 21 -35.54 -62.49 -33.18
N ALA A 22 -34.23 -62.69 -33.28
CA ALA A 22 -33.51 -62.66 -34.56
C ALA A 22 -33.64 -63.96 -35.37
N GLY A 23 -34.20 -65.03 -34.80
CA GLY A 23 -34.33 -66.35 -35.42
C GLY A 23 -32.99 -67.06 -35.66
N VAL A 24 -32.02 -66.89 -34.76
CA VAL A 24 -30.68 -67.48 -34.86
C VAL A 24 -30.26 -68.17 -33.57
N THR A 25 -29.17 -68.95 -33.60
CA THR A 25 -28.61 -69.52 -32.36
C THR A 25 -27.96 -68.44 -31.49
N THR A 26 -27.90 -68.66 -30.17
CA THR A 26 -27.18 -67.78 -29.23
C THR A 26 -25.71 -67.59 -29.59
N ALA A 27 -25.05 -68.61 -30.13
CA ALA A 27 -23.68 -68.53 -30.64
C ALA A 27 -23.58 -67.61 -31.88
N THR A 28 -24.57 -67.66 -32.78
CA THR A 28 -24.66 -66.76 -33.95
C THR A 28 -24.94 -65.33 -33.52
N ALA A 29 -25.86 -65.11 -32.58
CA ALA A 29 -26.16 -63.78 -32.03
C ALA A 29 -24.93 -63.18 -31.31
N SER A 30 -24.22 -63.99 -30.52
CA SER A 30 -22.96 -63.60 -29.88
C SER A 30 -21.91 -63.17 -30.91
N ARG A 31 -21.70 -63.97 -31.96
CA ARG A 31 -20.72 -63.68 -33.01
C ARG A 31 -21.09 -62.44 -33.82
N ALA A 32 -22.38 -62.23 -34.11
CA ALA A 32 -22.86 -61.05 -34.84
C ALA A 32 -22.61 -59.75 -34.07
N LEU A 33 -22.73 -59.77 -32.73
CA LEU A 33 -22.50 -58.59 -31.89
C LEU A 33 -21.02 -58.39 -31.52
N SER A 34 -20.23 -59.45 -31.41
CA SER A 34 -18.83 -59.38 -30.93
C SER A 34 -17.74 -59.44 -32.01
N LYS A 35 -18.04 -59.93 -33.23
CA LYS A 35 -17.06 -60.09 -34.32
C LYS A 35 -17.68 -59.76 -35.70
N PRO A 36 -17.86 -58.46 -36.03
CA PRO A 36 -18.45 -58.01 -37.29
C PRO A 36 -17.72 -58.58 -38.51
N GLY A 37 -18.46 -58.98 -39.56
CA GLY A 37 -17.88 -59.46 -40.83
C GLY A 37 -17.52 -60.96 -40.90
N ARG A 38 -17.74 -61.75 -39.84
CA ARG A 38 -17.58 -63.23 -39.85
C ARG A 38 -18.87 -64.01 -40.13
N ILE A 39 -19.96 -63.31 -40.43
CA ILE A 39 -21.28 -63.87 -40.75
C ILE A 39 -21.86 -63.04 -41.89
N SER A 40 -22.91 -63.53 -42.56
CA SER A 40 -23.56 -62.77 -43.63
C SER A 40 -24.12 -61.45 -43.09
N ILE A 41 -24.00 -60.39 -43.91
CA ILE A 41 -24.48 -59.04 -43.60
C ILE A 41 -25.98 -59.07 -43.23
N ALA A 42 -26.77 -59.89 -43.94
CA ALA A 42 -28.20 -60.05 -43.68
C ALA A 42 -28.49 -60.62 -42.27
N THR A 43 -27.71 -61.60 -41.81
CA THR A 43 -27.86 -62.17 -40.46
C THR A 43 -27.37 -61.21 -39.38
N GLU A 44 -26.29 -60.47 -39.63
CA GLU A 44 -25.78 -59.46 -38.70
C GLU A 44 -26.79 -58.32 -38.49
N MET A 45 -27.41 -57.83 -39.56
CA MET A 45 -28.45 -56.80 -39.49
C MET A 45 -29.67 -57.27 -38.66
N LYS A 46 -30.15 -58.50 -38.90
CA LYS A 46 -31.27 -59.07 -38.13
C LYS A 46 -30.98 -59.13 -36.63
N VAL A 47 -29.78 -59.57 -36.25
CA VAL A 47 -29.38 -59.66 -34.83
C VAL A 47 -29.28 -58.27 -34.19
N ARG A 48 -28.72 -57.28 -34.90
CA ARG A 48 -28.59 -55.90 -34.37
C ARG A 48 -29.96 -55.25 -34.19
N GLN A 49 -30.86 -55.43 -35.14
CA GLN A 49 -32.23 -54.89 -35.07
C GLN A 49 -33.03 -55.53 -33.93
N ALA A 50 -32.88 -56.85 -33.72
CA ALA A 50 -33.47 -57.54 -32.57
C ALA A 50 -32.88 -57.08 -31.23
N ALA A 51 -31.57 -56.86 -31.16
CA ALA A 51 -30.90 -56.33 -29.96
C ALA A 51 -31.39 -54.92 -29.61
N GLU A 52 -31.58 -54.07 -30.62
CA GLU A 52 -32.08 -52.70 -30.47
C GLU A 52 -33.56 -52.67 -30.04
N GLN A 53 -34.40 -53.50 -30.66
CA GLN A 53 -35.82 -53.67 -30.28
C GLN A 53 -35.99 -54.15 -28.83
N LEU A 54 -35.06 -54.97 -28.33
CA LEU A 54 -35.11 -55.51 -26.97
C LEU A 54 -34.31 -54.69 -25.96
N GLY A 55 -33.63 -53.61 -26.38
CA GLY A 55 -32.76 -52.81 -25.52
C GLY A 55 -31.52 -53.57 -25.00
N TYR A 56 -31.10 -54.64 -25.68
CA TYR A 56 -29.94 -55.45 -25.32
C TYR A 56 -28.64 -54.76 -25.77
N GLY A 57 -27.81 -54.35 -24.81
CA GLY A 57 -26.46 -53.79 -25.09
C GLY A 57 -26.32 -52.26 -25.00
N ALA A 58 -27.32 -51.53 -24.49
CA ALA A 58 -27.12 -50.12 -24.09
C ALA A 58 -26.00 -50.05 -23.02
N GLY A 59 -24.91 -49.35 -23.36
CA GLY A 59 -23.60 -49.47 -22.73
C GLY A 59 -23.60 -49.36 -21.21
N ARG A 60 -23.35 -50.48 -20.53
CA ARG A 60 -22.98 -50.50 -19.11
C ARG A 60 -21.46 -50.68 -19.00
N MET A 61 -20.77 -49.61 -18.64
CA MET A 61 -19.40 -49.68 -18.12
C MET A 61 -19.43 -50.35 -16.73
N PRO A 62 -18.55 -51.34 -16.45
CA PRO A 62 -18.62 -52.19 -15.25
C PRO A 62 -18.63 -51.36 -13.98
N THR A 63 -19.59 -51.58 -13.09
CA THR A 63 -19.81 -50.85 -11.84
C THR A 63 -18.63 -51.08 -10.88
N ILE A 64 -17.89 -50.04 -10.52
CA ILE A 64 -17.03 -50.07 -9.33
C ILE A 64 -17.96 -49.72 -8.17
N THR A 65 -18.25 -50.69 -7.31
CA THR A 65 -19.15 -50.52 -6.17
C THR A 65 -18.55 -49.53 -5.17
N GLY A 66 -19.26 -48.42 -4.90
CA GLY A 66 -18.96 -47.50 -3.79
C GLY A 66 -18.40 -46.11 -4.15
N THR A 67 -18.11 -45.83 -5.43
CA THR A 67 -17.54 -44.53 -5.86
C THR A 67 -18.44 -43.84 -6.89
N HIS A 68 -18.93 -42.63 -6.61
CA HIS A 68 -19.70 -41.85 -7.59
C HIS A 68 -18.84 -41.51 -8.81
N ARG A 69 -19.46 -41.53 -10.00
CA ARG A 69 -18.84 -41.17 -11.28
C ARG A 69 -19.22 -39.76 -11.67
N LEU A 70 -18.26 -38.89 -11.93
CA LEU A 70 -18.51 -37.50 -12.30
C LEU A 70 -18.05 -37.20 -13.72
N ALA A 71 -18.88 -36.50 -14.49
CA ALA A 71 -18.50 -35.96 -15.78
C ALA A 71 -18.06 -34.50 -15.62
N VAL A 72 -16.85 -34.16 -16.05
CA VAL A 72 -16.39 -32.77 -16.15
C VAL A 72 -16.42 -32.40 -17.62
N ILE A 73 -17.34 -31.52 -18.00
CA ILE A 73 -17.50 -31.08 -19.39
C ILE A 73 -16.91 -29.67 -19.50
N ALA A 74 -15.80 -29.56 -20.20
CA ALA A 74 -15.16 -28.28 -20.50
C ALA A 74 -15.69 -27.71 -21.82
N SER A 75 -15.91 -26.40 -21.85
CA SER A 75 -16.31 -25.70 -23.07
C SER A 75 -15.28 -25.84 -24.18
N ASP A 76 -13.99 -25.78 -23.83
CA ASP A 76 -12.87 -25.92 -24.76
C ASP A 76 -11.59 -26.24 -23.97
N LEU A 77 -11.00 -27.43 -24.17
CA LEU A 77 -9.71 -27.78 -23.55
C LEU A 77 -8.50 -27.13 -24.24
N ALA A 78 -8.67 -26.50 -25.40
CA ALA A 78 -7.63 -25.68 -26.01
C ALA A 78 -7.44 -24.35 -25.28
N ASP A 79 -8.39 -23.93 -24.43
CA ASP A 79 -8.25 -22.75 -23.55
C ASP A 79 -7.36 -23.08 -22.34
N PRO A 80 -6.14 -22.51 -22.25
CA PRO A 80 -5.22 -22.78 -21.15
C PRO A 80 -5.74 -22.31 -19.79
N SER A 81 -6.74 -21.42 -19.75
CA SER A 81 -7.32 -20.88 -18.51
C SER A 81 -8.02 -21.94 -17.65
N LEU A 82 -8.58 -22.97 -18.29
CA LEU A 82 -9.33 -24.04 -17.63
C LEU A 82 -8.43 -25.13 -17.05
N LEU A 83 -7.20 -25.27 -17.55
CA LEU A 83 -6.30 -26.36 -17.17
C LEU A 83 -5.93 -26.33 -15.67
N PRO A 84 -5.58 -25.19 -15.05
CA PRO A 84 -5.33 -25.17 -13.61
C PRO A 84 -6.56 -25.57 -12.79
N LEU A 85 -7.75 -25.08 -13.17
CA LEU A 85 -9.01 -25.42 -12.49
C LEU A 85 -9.28 -26.93 -12.54
N ILE A 86 -9.17 -27.53 -13.73
CA ILE A 86 -9.35 -28.97 -13.94
C ILE A 86 -8.34 -29.76 -13.10
N ARG A 87 -7.06 -29.36 -13.10
CA ARG A 87 -6.02 -30.01 -12.29
C ARG A 87 -6.31 -29.94 -10.79
N TYR A 88 -6.76 -28.79 -10.28
CA TYR A 88 -7.16 -28.66 -8.88
C TYR A 88 -8.37 -29.55 -8.56
N MET A 89 -9.40 -29.54 -9.42
CA MET A 89 -10.58 -30.39 -9.27
C MET A 89 -10.21 -31.88 -9.24
N MET A 90 -9.43 -32.38 -10.21
CA MET A 90 -9.01 -33.78 -10.26
C MET A 90 -8.30 -34.21 -8.97
N ARG A 91 -7.36 -33.40 -8.48
CA ARG A 91 -6.66 -33.69 -7.22
C ARG A 91 -7.61 -33.80 -6.02
N ILE A 92 -8.66 -32.98 -5.98
CA ILE A 92 -9.65 -32.99 -4.90
C ILE A 92 -10.55 -34.23 -5.03
N LEU A 93 -10.98 -34.56 -6.25
CA LEU A 93 -11.81 -35.73 -6.55
C LEU A 93 -11.07 -37.04 -6.23
N ASP A 94 -9.80 -37.14 -6.62
CA ASP A 94 -8.94 -38.30 -6.32
C ASP A 94 -8.81 -38.53 -4.81
N ARG A 95 -8.60 -37.45 -4.03
CA ARG A 95 -8.53 -37.52 -2.56
C ARG A 95 -9.84 -37.96 -1.92
N GLN A 96 -10.97 -37.76 -2.59
CA GLN A 96 -12.30 -38.16 -2.13
C GLN A 96 -12.73 -39.53 -2.69
N ASN A 97 -11.84 -40.26 -3.39
CA ASN A 97 -12.14 -41.51 -4.08
C ASN A 97 -13.31 -41.40 -5.07
N LEU A 98 -13.47 -40.24 -5.72
CA LEU A 98 -14.50 -40.01 -6.73
C LEU A 98 -13.89 -40.23 -8.13
N SER A 99 -14.53 -41.06 -8.94
CA SER A 99 -14.08 -41.33 -10.30
C SER A 99 -14.56 -40.21 -11.23
N SER A 100 -13.67 -39.58 -12.00
CA SER A 100 -14.06 -38.53 -12.95
C SER A 100 -13.61 -38.81 -14.38
N ALA A 101 -14.41 -38.38 -15.36
CA ALA A 101 -14.02 -38.32 -16.77
C ALA A 101 -14.17 -36.89 -17.30
N ILE A 102 -13.20 -36.46 -18.10
CA ILE A 102 -13.19 -35.12 -18.70
C ILE A 102 -13.61 -35.23 -20.16
N PHE A 103 -14.50 -34.35 -20.58
CA PHE A 103 -14.99 -34.24 -21.94
C PHE A 103 -14.73 -32.85 -22.48
N ASP A 104 -14.30 -32.81 -23.73
CA ASP A 104 -14.01 -31.57 -24.45
C ASP A 104 -15.12 -31.26 -25.46
N ALA A 105 -15.80 -30.14 -25.25
CA ALA A 105 -16.78 -29.61 -26.18
C ALA A 105 -16.14 -28.84 -27.36
N ALA A 106 -14.83 -28.57 -27.32
CA ALA A 106 -14.07 -27.97 -28.42
C ALA A 106 -14.72 -26.69 -29.00
N ALA A 107 -15.21 -25.81 -28.13
CA ALA A 107 -15.94 -24.58 -28.46
C ALA A 107 -17.18 -24.77 -29.36
N ASP A 108 -17.74 -25.99 -29.43
CA ASP A 108 -18.92 -26.32 -30.23
C ASP A 108 -20.14 -26.59 -29.33
N THR A 109 -21.12 -25.68 -29.41
CA THR A 109 -22.40 -25.75 -28.67
C THR A 109 -23.22 -27.01 -29.03
N VAL A 110 -23.14 -27.52 -30.26
CA VAL A 110 -23.82 -28.77 -30.64
C VAL A 110 -23.13 -29.97 -30.02
N ARG A 111 -21.79 -29.99 -30.05
CA ARG A 111 -20.98 -31.03 -29.42
C ARG A 111 -21.18 -31.07 -27.90
N GLU A 112 -21.14 -29.91 -27.25
CA GLU A 112 -21.39 -29.77 -25.80
C GLU A 112 -22.75 -30.38 -25.42
N ARG A 113 -23.81 -30.07 -26.19
CA ARG A 113 -25.14 -30.68 -26.02
C ARG A 113 -25.07 -32.20 -26.05
N ILE A 114 -24.44 -32.76 -27.09
CA ILE A 114 -24.38 -34.21 -27.30
C ILE A 114 -23.62 -34.87 -26.15
N LEU A 115 -22.51 -34.26 -25.72
CA LEU A 115 -21.72 -34.73 -24.57
C LEU A 115 -22.53 -34.70 -23.29
N ILE A 116 -23.31 -33.65 -23.03
CA ILE A 116 -24.16 -33.61 -21.84
C ILE A 116 -25.22 -34.72 -21.91
N GLU A 117 -26.00 -34.75 -22.99
CA GLU A 117 -27.15 -35.65 -23.15
C GLU A 117 -26.75 -37.14 -23.15
N SER A 118 -25.66 -37.50 -23.81
CA SER A 118 -25.16 -38.89 -23.85
C SER A 118 -24.60 -39.39 -22.50
N ASN A 119 -24.24 -38.48 -21.59
CA ASN A 119 -23.63 -38.82 -20.31
C ASN A 119 -24.57 -38.72 -19.10
N LEU A 120 -25.78 -38.16 -19.27
CA LEU A 120 -26.79 -38.04 -18.19
C LEU A 120 -27.06 -39.37 -17.48
N GLY A 121 -27.20 -40.46 -18.24
CA GLY A 121 -27.45 -41.80 -17.69
C GLY A 121 -26.22 -42.56 -17.21
N LEU A 122 -25.01 -42.06 -17.50
CA LEU A 122 -23.74 -42.77 -17.26
C LEU A 122 -22.98 -42.26 -16.02
N TYR A 123 -23.15 -40.99 -15.67
CA TYR A 123 -22.41 -40.32 -14.59
C TYR A 123 -23.35 -39.77 -13.53
N ASP A 124 -23.01 -39.98 -12.26
CA ASP A 124 -23.81 -39.61 -11.09
C ASP A 124 -24.00 -38.11 -10.90
N GLY A 125 -23.03 -37.31 -11.35
CA GLY A 125 -23.09 -35.86 -11.33
C GLY A 125 -22.22 -35.23 -12.40
N MET A 126 -22.46 -33.96 -12.71
CA MET A 126 -21.79 -33.25 -13.79
C MET A 126 -21.24 -31.89 -13.34
N VAL A 127 -20.03 -31.55 -13.76
CA VAL A 127 -19.46 -30.21 -13.64
C VAL A 127 -19.37 -29.62 -15.03
N LEU A 128 -20.05 -28.51 -15.27
CA LEU A 128 -20.00 -27.80 -16.54
C LEU A 128 -19.10 -26.57 -16.41
N LEU A 129 -17.99 -26.53 -17.14
CA LEU A 129 -17.02 -25.43 -17.11
C LEU A 129 -17.28 -24.48 -18.28
N ASN A 130 -17.59 -23.22 -17.98
CA ASN A 130 -17.96 -22.19 -18.96
C ASN A 130 -19.05 -22.62 -19.97
N PRO A 131 -20.16 -23.25 -19.55
CA PRO A 131 -21.08 -23.86 -20.50
C PRO A 131 -21.71 -22.86 -21.47
N MET A 132 -21.82 -23.24 -22.74
CA MET A 132 -22.32 -22.37 -23.82
C MET A 132 -23.83 -22.50 -24.04
N GLN A 133 -24.46 -23.48 -23.41
CA GLN A 133 -25.90 -23.74 -23.52
C GLN A 133 -26.75 -22.63 -22.88
N SER A 134 -27.99 -22.52 -23.36
CA SER A 134 -28.98 -21.62 -22.76
C SER A 134 -29.38 -22.07 -21.36
N GLU A 135 -29.74 -21.11 -20.51
CA GLU A 135 -30.16 -21.36 -19.13
C GLU A 135 -31.28 -22.40 -19.04
N THR A 136 -32.30 -22.28 -19.91
CA THR A 136 -33.44 -23.21 -19.97
C THR A 136 -33.02 -24.65 -20.22
N ARG A 137 -31.98 -24.87 -21.04
CA ARG A 137 -31.49 -26.23 -21.35
C ARG A 137 -30.68 -26.80 -20.20
N ILE A 138 -29.79 -25.99 -19.62
CA ILE A 138 -29.02 -26.38 -18.43
C ILE A 138 -29.98 -26.73 -17.28
N ALA A 139 -31.01 -25.91 -17.05
CA ALA A 139 -32.04 -26.17 -16.05
C ALA A 139 -32.81 -27.47 -16.29
N ARG A 140 -33.12 -27.80 -17.55
CA ARG A 140 -33.78 -29.07 -17.91
C ARG A 140 -32.91 -30.26 -17.53
N TRP A 141 -31.62 -30.22 -17.83
CA TRP A 141 -30.70 -31.30 -17.48
C TRP A 141 -30.45 -31.38 -15.97
N ALA A 142 -30.40 -30.24 -15.29
CA ALA A 142 -30.26 -30.18 -13.83
C ALA A 142 -31.40 -30.90 -13.10
N GLY A 143 -32.63 -30.85 -13.65
CA GLY A 143 -33.76 -31.62 -13.13
C GLY A 143 -33.65 -33.14 -13.34
N SER A 144 -32.73 -33.60 -14.20
CA SER A 144 -32.49 -35.03 -14.45
C SER A 144 -31.25 -35.57 -13.74
N ARG A 145 -30.21 -34.73 -13.56
CA ARG A 145 -28.96 -35.15 -12.95
C ARG A 145 -28.31 -34.01 -12.14
N PRO A 146 -27.79 -34.28 -10.93
CA PRO A 146 -26.99 -33.33 -10.15
C PRO A 146 -25.91 -32.67 -10.99
N MET A 147 -25.89 -31.34 -11.00
CA MET A 147 -24.86 -30.61 -11.72
C MET A 147 -24.53 -29.26 -11.11
N VAL A 148 -23.29 -28.84 -11.35
CA VAL A 148 -22.77 -27.53 -10.96
C VAL A 148 -22.11 -26.83 -12.15
N THR A 149 -22.17 -25.51 -12.16
CA THR A 149 -21.61 -24.69 -13.24
C THR A 149 -20.47 -23.80 -12.75
N TYR A 150 -19.47 -23.60 -13.61
CA TYR A 150 -18.42 -22.60 -13.41
C TYR A 150 -18.56 -21.45 -14.41
N ASN A 151 -18.46 -20.20 -13.92
CA ASN A 151 -18.55 -18.95 -14.71
C ASN A 151 -19.81 -18.86 -15.61
N ARG A 152 -20.90 -19.53 -15.22
CA ARG A 152 -22.22 -19.43 -15.84
C ARG A 152 -23.28 -19.67 -14.77
N PRO A 153 -23.73 -18.62 -14.08
CA PRO A 153 -24.80 -18.76 -13.10
C PRO A 153 -26.09 -19.16 -13.82
N VAL A 154 -26.73 -20.22 -13.34
CA VAL A 154 -28.01 -20.75 -13.82
C VAL A 154 -28.86 -21.04 -12.59
N SER A 155 -30.08 -20.50 -12.57
CA SER A 155 -30.93 -20.52 -11.37
C SER A 155 -31.24 -21.93 -10.85
N ALA A 156 -31.26 -22.91 -11.74
CA ALA A 156 -31.58 -24.31 -11.43
C ALA A 156 -30.36 -25.17 -11.01
N THR A 157 -29.17 -24.59 -10.92
CA THR A 157 -27.93 -25.31 -10.56
C THR A 157 -27.19 -24.55 -9.49
N ALA A 158 -26.43 -25.23 -8.61
CA ALA A 158 -25.42 -24.54 -7.83
C ALA A 158 -24.20 -24.22 -8.72
N GLY A 159 -23.39 -23.25 -8.32
CA GLY A 159 -22.24 -22.89 -9.16
C GLY A 159 -21.25 -21.94 -8.50
N VAL A 160 -20.14 -21.74 -9.19
CA VAL A 160 -19.11 -20.77 -8.81
C VAL A 160 -18.90 -19.79 -9.97
N GLU A 161 -18.99 -18.50 -9.69
CA GLU A 161 -18.69 -17.43 -10.64
C GLU A 161 -17.47 -16.64 -10.15
N THR A 162 -16.57 -16.31 -11.06
CA THR A 162 -15.48 -15.37 -10.77
C THR A 162 -16.04 -13.95 -10.80
N ASP A 163 -16.02 -13.25 -9.68
CA ASP A 163 -16.35 -11.82 -9.61
C ASP A 163 -15.08 -10.99 -9.85
N ALA A 164 -14.98 -10.43 -11.06
CA ALA A 164 -13.85 -9.59 -11.45
C ALA A 164 -14.14 -8.10 -11.41
N GLN A 165 -15.30 -7.65 -10.90
CA GLN A 165 -15.69 -6.24 -10.98
C GLN A 165 -14.68 -5.32 -10.27
N MET A 166 -14.20 -5.71 -9.08
CA MET A 166 -13.21 -4.91 -8.34
C MET A 166 -11.85 -4.88 -9.05
N ALA A 167 -11.35 -6.03 -9.51
CA ALA A 167 -10.09 -6.10 -10.24
C ALA A 167 -10.13 -5.31 -11.56
N VAL A 168 -11.26 -5.33 -12.26
CA VAL A 168 -11.47 -4.54 -13.48
C VAL A 168 -11.55 -3.04 -13.16
N ASN A 169 -12.27 -2.65 -12.10
CA ASN A 169 -12.25 -1.27 -11.62
C ASN A 169 -10.81 -0.81 -11.31
N ASP A 170 -10.02 -1.71 -10.72
CA ASP A 170 -8.65 -1.43 -10.39
C ASP A 170 -7.76 -1.23 -11.60
N ALA A 171 -7.90 -2.09 -12.61
CA ALA A 171 -7.19 -1.99 -13.87
C ALA A 171 -7.56 -0.72 -14.64
N VAL A 172 -8.85 -0.44 -14.80
CA VAL A 172 -9.34 0.76 -15.52
C VAL A 172 -8.94 2.04 -14.80
N GLY A 173 -9.06 2.09 -13.46
CA GLY A 173 -8.64 3.26 -12.70
C GLY A 173 -7.13 3.53 -12.85
N MET A 174 -6.31 2.48 -12.90
CA MET A 174 -4.88 2.64 -13.18
C MET A 174 -4.63 3.13 -14.62
N LEU A 175 -5.32 2.58 -15.62
CA LEU A 175 -5.20 3.04 -17.01
C LEU A 175 -5.58 4.52 -17.13
N HIS A 176 -6.65 4.95 -16.45
CA HIS A 176 -7.07 6.34 -16.35
C HIS A 176 -5.98 7.22 -15.74
N ASP A 177 -5.43 6.81 -14.60
CA ASP A 177 -4.32 7.53 -13.97
C ASP A 177 -3.13 7.63 -14.93
N MET A 178 -2.85 6.58 -15.72
CA MET A 178 -1.81 6.57 -16.76
C MET A 178 -2.20 7.34 -18.04
N ASN A 179 -3.29 8.13 -18.02
CA ASN A 179 -3.80 8.92 -19.14
C ASN A 179 -4.20 8.10 -20.39
N HIS A 180 -4.54 6.83 -20.22
CA HIS A 180 -5.17 6.04 -21.28
C HIS A 180 -6.62 6.48 -21.41
N ARG A 181 -7.07 6.72 -22.64
CA ARG A 181 -8.41 7.25 -22.93
C ARG A 181 -9.21 6.31 -23.81
N ARG A 182 -8.57 5.52 -24.68
CA ARG A 182 -9.23 4.61 -25.61
C ARG A 182 -8.98 3.17 -25.20
N ILE A 183 -10.03 2.52 -24.70
CA ILE A 183 -10.00 1.15 -24.20
C ILE A 183 -10.75 0.25 -25.17
N VAL A 184 -10.08 -0.80 -25.67
CA VAL A 184 -10.70 -1.84 -26.49
C VAL A 184 -10.76 -3.14 -25.70
N TYR A 185 -11.94 -3.78 -25.65
CA TYR A 185 -12.08 -5.15 -25.19
C TYR A 185 -12.18 -6.09 -26.39
N VAL A 186 -11.32 -7.10 -26.44
CA VAL A 186 -11.32 -8.11 -27.50
C VAL A 186 -11.73 -9.48 -26.93
N CYS A 187 -12.66 -10.14 -27.59
CA CYS A 187 -13.19 -11.45 -27.18
C CYS A 187 -13.36 -12.39 -28.37
N SER A 188 -13.28 -13.71 -28.13
CA SER A 188 -13.40 -14.75 -29.16
C SER A 188 -14.84 -15.08 -29.54
N ASN A 189 -15.79 -14.80 -28.64
CA ASN A 189 -17.22 -15.01 -28.87
C ASN A 189 -18.03 -14.07 -27.98
N ALA A 190 -18.60 -13.03 -28.58
CA ALA A 190 -19.38 -12.01 -27.86
C ALA A 190 -20.70 -12.53 -27.27
N ASP A 191 -21.20 -13.68 -27.72
CA ASP A 191 -22.46 -14.28 -27.24
C ASP A 191 -22.28 -15.14 -25.98
N GLN A 192 -21.03 -15.49 -25.64
CA GLN A 192 -20.74 -16.22 -24.42
C GLN A 192 -20.98 -15.35 -23.18
N TRP A 193 -21.55 -15.97 -22.13
CA TRP A 193 -21.83 -15.30 -20.86
C TRP A 193 -20.63 -14.56 -20.29
N ILE A 194 -19.48 -15.25 -20.23
CA ILE A 194 -18.27 -14.68 -19.63
C ILE A 194 -17.76 -13.49 -20.42
N ALA A 195 -17.91 -13.49 -21.74
CA ALA A 195 -17.53 -12.38 -22.59
C ALA A 195 -18.45 -11.16 -22.38
N GLN A 196 -19.76 -11.40 -22.24
CA GLN A 196 -20.74 -10.35 -21.93
C GLN A 196 -20.51 -9.76 -20.52
N ARG A 197 -20.19 -10.60 -19.53
CA ARG A 197 -19.84 -10.17 -18.18
C ARG A 197 -18.58 -9.30 -18.15
N ARG A 198 -17.51 -9.75 -18.81
CA ARG A 198 -16.26 -8.97 -18.92
C ARG A 198 -16.50 -7.63 -19.62
N ARG A 199 -17.27 -7.62 -20.72
CA ARG A 199 -17.70 -6.39 -21.40
C ARG A 199 -18.45 -5.44 -20.46
N GLN A 200 -19.40 -5.97 -19.68
CA GLN A 200 -20.16 -5.19 -18.71
C GLN A 200 -19.24 -4.58 -17.64
N TRP A 201 -18.37 -5.38 -17.03
CA TRP A 201 -17.46 -4.90 -15.98
C TRP A 201 -16.52 -3.80 -16.48
N ILE A 202 -15.93 -3.99 -17.67
CA ILE A 202 -15.04 -2.99 -18.29
C ILE A 202 -15.83 -1.74 -18.62
N GLY A 203 -16.99 -1.87 -19.28
CA GLY A 203 -17.84 -0.74 -19.65
C GLY A 203 -18.29 0.09 -18.44
N THR A 204 -18.75 -0.57 -17.37
CA THR A 204 -19.14 0.08 -16.11
C THR A 204 -17.95 0.76 -15.43
N ALA A 205 -16.76 0.15 -15.47
CA ALA A 205 -15.56 0.76 -14.90
C ALA A 205 -15.09 1.99 -15.71
N THR A 206 -15.12 1.92 -17.04
CA THR A 206 -14.74 3.05 -17.92
C THR A 206 -15.73 4.19 -17.85
N ALA A 207 -17.02 3.91 -17.68
CA ALA A 207 -18.08 4.93 -17.59
C ALA A 207 -17.97 5.82 -16.35
N ARG A 208 -17.08 5.50 -15.39
CA ARG A 208 -16.77 6.37 -14.24
C ARG A 208 -15.89 7.56 -14.61
N TYR A 209 -15.33 7.57 -15.82
CA TYR A 209 -14.39 8.56 -16.28
C TYR A 209 -14.84 9.15 -17.62
N ASP A 210 -15.30 10.40 -17.63
CA ASP A 210 -15.84 11.08 -18.84
C ASP A 210 -14.83 11.15 -19.99
N SER A 211 -13.54 11.05 -19.67
CA SER A 211 -12.43 11.10 -20.62
C SER A 211 -12.13 9.76 -21.29
N MET A 212 -12.79 8.66 -20.90
CA MET A 212 -12.55 7.33 -21.44
C MET A 212 -13.62 6.91 -22.46
N ARG A 213 -13.17 6.34 -23.57
CA ARG A 213 -13.99 5.66 -24.58
C ARG A 213 -13.75 4.15 -24.52
N PHE A 214 -14.84 3.39 -24.60
CA PHE A 214 -14.82 1.94 -24.56
C PHE A 214 -15.45 1.33 -25.81
N VAL A 215 -14.74 0.41 -26.47
CA VAL A 215 -15.23 -0.34 -27.64
C VAL A 215 -15.00 -1.84 -27.44
N THR A 216 -15.87 -2.66 -28.02
CA THR A 216 -15.73 -4.12 -28.03
C THR A 216 -15.48 -4.63 -29.44
N VAL A 217 -14.48 -5.48 -29.61
CA VAL A 217 -14.14 -6.18 -30.85
C VAL A 217 -14.36 -7.67 -30.67
N ASN A 218 -15.06 -8.29 -31.61
CA ASN A 218 -15.29 -9.73 -31.65
C ASN A 218 -14.35 -10.37 -32.68
N ALA A 219 -13.47 -11.25 -32.22
CA ALA A 219 -12.67 -12.12 -33.06
C ALA A 219 -13.55 -13.30 -33.49
N GLN A 220 -13.77 -13.50 -34.79
CA GLN A 220 -14.57 -14.60 -35.31
C GLN A 220 -13.80 -15.93 -35.23
N GLY A 221 -13.68 -16.51 -34.04
CA GLY A 221 -13.28 -17.91 -33.80
C GLY A 221 -11.97 -18.36 -34.44
N ALA A 222 -11.76 -19.68 -34.49
CA ALA A 222 -10.53 -20.36 -34.91
C ALA A 222 -10.12 -20.16 -36.39
N ASN A 223 -10.92 -19.42 -37.18
CA ASN A 223 -10.72 -19.21 -38.62
C ASN A 223 -10.35 -17.77 -38.98
N GLU A 224 -10.33 -16.83 -38.02
CA GLU A 224 -9.86 -15.47 -38.30
C GLU A 224 -8.32 -15.43 -38.24
N GLU A 225 -7.69 -15.01 -39.34
CA GLU A 225 -6.26 -14.75 -39.33
C GLU A 225 -5.96 -13.66 -38.30
N TYR A 226 -5.00 -13.91 -37.39
CA TYR A 226 -4.65 -12.96 -36.33
C TYR A 226 -4.32 -11.54 -36.84
N ALA A 227 -3.93 -11.40 -38.11
CA ALA A 227 -3.75 -10.12 -38.79
C ALA A 227 -5.04 -9.29 -38.90
N ASP A 228 -6.19 -9.92 -39.14
CA ASP A 228 -7.50 -9.25 -39.19
C ASP A 228 -7.93 -8.78 -37.80
N LEU A 229 -7.67 -9.59 -36.78
CA LEU A 229 -7.91 -9.23 -35.39
C LEU A 229 -7.13 -7.97 -35.00
N TYR A 230 -5.83 -7.92 -35.31
CA TYR A 230 -4.99 -6.75 -35.06
C TYR A 230 -5.55 -5.52 -35.77
N ARG A 231 -5.92 -5.64 -37.06
CA ARG A 231 -6.48 -4.53 -37.84
C ARG A 231 -7.77 -3.98 -37.23
N LYS A 232 -8.68 -4.87 -36.79
CA LYS A 232 -9.94 -4.49 -36.12
C LYS A 232 -9.70 -3.80 -34.78
N VAL A 233 -8.80 -4.34 -33.96
CA VAL A 233 -8.45 -3.75 -32.66
C VAL A 233 -7.81 -2.37 -32.84
N MET A 234 -6.91 -2.22 -33.81
CA MET A 234 -6.20 -0.97 -34.05
C MET A 234 -7.01 0.10 -34.80
N ALA A 235 -8.18 -0.23 -35.37
CA ALA A 235 -9.01 0.72 -36.10
C ALA A 235 -9.46 1.92 -35.25
N ASP A 236 -9.69 1.71 -33.95
CA ASP A 236 -10.02 2.78 -32.99
C ASP A 236 -8.78 3.44 -32.34
N GLY A 237 -7.56 2.97 -32.68
CA GLY A 237 -6.31 3.41 -32.08
C GLY A 237 -6.30 3.29 -30.56
N PRO A 238 -6.44 2.08 -29.97
CA PRO A 238 -6.52 1.92 -28.53
C PRO A 238 -5.22 2.37 -27.85
N ASP A 239 -5.36 2.99 -26.68
CA ASP A 239 -4.24 3.17 -25.76
C ASP A 239 -4.05 1.88 -24.93
N ALA A 240 -5.13 1.15 -24.67
CA ALA A 240 -5.10 -0.12 -23.96
C ALA A 240 -6.10 -1.15 -24.50
N VAL A 241 -5.70 -2.42 -24.45
CA VAL A 241 -6.50 -3.58 -24.86
C VAL A 241 -6.72 -4.50 -23.67
N PHE A 242 -7.99 -4.77 -23.35
CA PHE A 242 -8.39 -5.91 -22.53
C PHE A 242 -8.63 -7.11 -23.43
N ALA A 243 -7.82 -8.15 -23.30
CA ALA A 243 -7.98 -9.40 -24.03
C ALA A 243 -8.74 -10.42 -23.17
N GLY A 244 -9.78 -11.02 -23.75
CA GLY A 244 -10.62 -12.03 -23.09
C GLY A 244 -9.87 -13.30 -22.68
N SER A 245 -8.66 -13.53 -23.14
CA SER A 245 -7.79 -14.61 -22.66
C SER A 245 -6.32 -14.27 -22.90
N ASP A 246 -5.42 -15.01 -22.25
CA ASP A 246 -3.98 -14.88 -22.52
C ASP A 246 -3.62 -15.23 -23.96
N THR A 247 -4.26 -16.23 -24.56
CA THR A 247 -4.01 -16.61 -25.96
C THR A 247 -4.37 -15.48 -26.91
N LEU A 248 -5.49 -14.80 -26.69
CA LEU A 248 -5.86 -13.61 -27.47
C LEU A 248 -4.87 -12.46 -27.25
N ALA A 249 -4.45 -12.23 -26.00
CA ALA A 249 -3.48 -11.19 -25.66
C ALA A 249 -2.14 -11.40 -26.39
N LEU A 250 -1.60 -12.62 -26.32
CA LEU A 250 -0.35 -13.00 -26.96
C LEU A 250 -0.45 -12.98 -28.48
N SER A 251 -1.59 -13.39 -29.04
CA SER A 251 -1.83 -13.33 -30.49
C SER A 251 -1.87 -11.87 -30.97
N PHE A 252 -2.52 -10.99 -30.22
CA PHE A 252 -2.49 -9.55 -30.49
C PHE A 252 -1.07 -8.97 -30.38
N ILE A 253 -0.30 -9.34 -29.34
CA ILE A 253 1.09 -8.88 -29.17
C ILE A 253 1.97 -9.34 -30.33
N ALA A 254 1.86 -10.60 -30.73
CA ALA A 254 2.64 -11.14 -31.85
C ALA A 254 2.39 -10.36 -33.15
N GLN A 255 1.13 -10.02 -33.42
CA GLN A 255 0.75 -9.21 -34.58
C GLN A 255 1.15 -7.75 -34.45
N ALA A 256 1.03 -7.16 -33.26
CA ALA A 256 1.50 -5.80 -32.97
C ALA A 256 3.00 -5.66 -33.27
N ASN A 257 3.81 -6.62 -32.82
CA ASN A 257 5.25 -6.67 -33.10
C ASN A 257 5.55 -6.76 -34.60
N GLN A 258 4.79 -7.56 -35.36
CA GLN A 258 4.94 -7.67 -36.82
C GLN A 258 4.58 -6.36 -37.54
N ASN A 259 3.69 -5.56 -36.97
CA ASN A 259 3.20 -4.30 -37.54
C ASN A 259 3.88 -3.05 -36.91
N GLY A 260 4.94 -3.23 -36.12
CA GLY A 260 5.71 -2.13 -35.54
C GLY A 260 5.06 -1.40 -34.36
N THR A 261 3.92 -1.89 -33.84
CA THR A 261 3.29 -1.36 -32.62
C THR A 261 4.00 -1.92 -31.40
N ARG A 262 4.58 -1.05 -30.58
CA ARG A 262 5.36 -1.47 -29.40
C ARG A 262 4.45 -1.68 -28.21
N ILE A 263 4.62 -2.81 -27.55
CA ILE A 263 3.92 -3.14 -26.30
C ILE A 263 4.98 -3.22 -25.20
N PRO A 264 4.85 -2.40 -24.13
CA PRO A 264 3.68 -1.61 -23.77
C PRO A 264 3.69 -0.15 -24.26
N ASP A 265 4.75 0.31 -24.94
CA ASP A 265 4.99 1.76 -25.13
C ASP A 265 3.91 2.49 -25.94
N ASP A 266 3.32 1.83 -26.94
CA ASP A 266 2.26 2.39 -27.78
C ASP A 266 0.88 1.90 -27.30
N VAL A 267 0.77 0.63 -26.91
CA VAL A 267 -0.48 0.02 -26.43
C VAL A 267 -0.24 -0.82 -25.19
N SER A 268 -0.99 -0.56 -24.12
CA SER A 268 -1.04 -1.43 -22.93
C SER A 268 -1.92 -2.65 -23.18
N VAL A 269 -1.53 -3.83 -22.71
CA VAL A 269 -2.33 -5.07 -22.84
C VAL A 269 -2.60 -5.67 -21.46
N ILE A 270 -3.86 -5.98 -21.20
CA ILE A 270 -4.33 -6.68 -19.99
C ILE A 270 -5.10 -7.92 -20.42
N SER A 271 -4.77 -9.09 -19.89
CA SER A 271 -5.54 -10.31 -20.14
C SER A 271 -6.48 -10.64 -18.99
N PHE A 272 -7.51 -11.44 -19.27
CA PHE A 272 -8.13 -12.27 -18.25
C PHE A 272 -7.41 -13.63 -18.24
N ASP A 273 -7.34 -14.27 -17.06
CA ASP A 273 -6.99 -15.69 -16.81
C ASP A 273 -5.71 -15.88 -15.98
N ASP A 274 -4.60 -15.20 -16.31
CA ASP A 274 -3.27 -15.44 -15.69
C ASP A 274 -2.83 -16.92 -15.76
N SER A 275 -3.01 -17.52 -16.93
CA SER A 275 -2.48 -18.85 -17.25
C SER A 275 -0.94 -18.87 -17.20
N PRO A 276 -0.32 -20.06 -17.20
CA PRO A 276 1.15 -20.16 -17.25
C PRO A 276 1.80 -19.41 -18.42
N LEU A 277 1.06 -19.12 -19.50
CA LEU A 277 1.56 -18.35 -20.63
C LEU A 277 1.74 -16.86 -20.31
N ALA A 278 0.96 -16.32 -19.37
CA ALA A 278 0.96 -14.90 -19.03
C ALA A 278 2.32 -14.41 -18.52
N SER A 279 3.03 -15.22 -17.73
CA SER A 279 4.38 -14.89 -17.24
C SER A 279 5.50 -15.10 -18.27
N CYS A 280 5.26 -15.94 -19.29
CA CYS A 280 6.26 -16.31 -20.30
C CYS A 280 6.21 -15.43 -21.56
N GLY A 281 5.14 -14.64 -21.73
CA GLY A 281 5.03 -13.68 -22.83
C GLY A 281 6.14 -12.65 -22.82
N VAL A 282 6.43 -12.08 -24.00
CA VAL A 282 7.38 -10.97 -24.14
C VAL A 282 6.63 -9.77 -24.77
N PRO A 283 6.22 -8.76 -23.97
CA PRO A 283 6.37 -8.66 -22.51
C PRO A 283 5.40 -9.57 -21.72
N PRO A 284 5.68 -9.89 -20.44
CA PRO A 284 4.74 -10.62 -19.59
C PRO A 284 3.43 -9.86 -19.38
N LEU A 285 2.31 -10.58 -19.37
CA LEU A 285 0.95 -10.04 -19.39
C LEU A 285 0.48 -9.57 -18.01
N ALA A 286 0.03 -8.33 -17.91
CA ALA A 286 -0.78 -7.88 -16.80
C ALA A 286 -2.14 -8.59 -16.90
N SER A 287 -2.67 -9.07 -15.77
CA SER A 287 -3.76 -10.03 -15.82
C SER A 287 -4.79 -9.82 -14.72
N ILE A 288 -6.06 -10.07 -15.05
CA ILE A 288 -7.15 -10.24 -14.09
C ILE A 288 -7.18 -11.73 -13.70
N ARG A 289 -6.59 -12.04 -12.54
CA ARG A 289 -6.40 -13.42 -12.06
C ARG A 289 -7.57 -13.86 -11.17
N ALA A 290 -8.18 -15.00 -11.50
CA ALA A 290 -9.14 -15.69 -10.66
C ALA A 290 -8.47 -16.60 -9.61
N THR A 291 -9.14 -16.87 -8.50
CA THR A 291 -8.66 -17.82 -7.46
C THR A 291 -9.13 -19.24 -7.76
N LEU A 292 -8.53 -19.86 -8.78
CA LEU A 292 -8.98 -21.14 -9.36
C LEU A 292 -8.97 -22.33 -8.39
N GLU A 293 -8.04 -22.37 -7.42
CA GLU A 293 -8.00 -23.44 -6.42
C GLU A 293 -9.22 -23.40 -5.49
N CYS A 294 -9.59 -22.21 -5.00
CA CYS A 294 -10.78 -22.01 -4.18
C CYS A 294 -12.06 -22.36 -4.98
N ALA A 295 -12.12 -21.94 -6.24
CA ALA A 295 -13.23 -22.29 -7.12
C ALA A 295 -13.37 -23.80 -7.32
N ALA A 296 -12.26 -24.53 -7.53
CA ALA A 296 -12.28 -25.99 -7.64
C ALA A 296 -12.82 -26.65 -6.36
N GLN A 297 -12.36 -26.21 -5.19
CA GLN A 297 -12.83 -26.73 -3.89
C GLN A 297 -14.33 -26.53 -3.71
N GLN A 298 -14.83 -25.34 -4.05
CA GLN A 298 -16.25 -25.01 -3.95
C GLN A 298 -17.11 -25.81 -4.93
N LEU A 299 -16.69 -25.96 -6.19
CA LEU A 299 -17.42 -26.75 -7.19
C LEU A 299 -17.57 -28.21 -6.75
N VAL A 300 -16.49 -28.83 -6.29
CA VAL A 300 -16.52 -30.23 -5.82
C VAL A 300 -17.36 -30.36 -4.55
N ALA A 301 -17.27 -29.41 -3.62
CA ALA A 301 -18.06 -29.41 -2.40
C ALA A 301 -19.57 -29.28 -2.68
N LEU A 302 -19.97 -28.37 -3.58
CA LEU A 302 -21.35 -28.17 -4.01
C LEU A 302 -21.90 -29.42 -4.72
N LEU A 303 -21.14 -30.01 -5.64
CA LEU A 303 -21.60 -31.23 -6.30
C LEU A 303 -21.73 -32.39 -5.30
N GLY A 304 -20.78 -32.52 -4.39
CA GLY A 304 -20.81 -33.53 -3.34
C GLY A 304 -21.97 -33.38 -2.36
N SER A 305 -22.40 -32.14 -2.05
CA SER A 305 -23.59 -31.93 -1.22
C SER A 305 -24.87 -32.32 -1.95
N ILE A 306 -25.01 -31.93 -3.23
CA ILE A 306 -26.17 -32.30 -4.06
C ILE A 306 -26.28 -33.83 -4.20
N LEU A 307 -25.14 -34.54 -4.33
CA LEU A 307 -25.12 -36.00 -4.43
C LEU A 307 -25.53 -36.71 -3.12
N ARG A 308 -25.29 -36.10 -1.95
CA ARG A 308 -25.62 -36.69 -0.65
C ARG A 308 -27.07 -36.45 -0.24
N ASP A 309 -27.60 -35.26 -0.51
CA ASP A 309 -28.96 -34.86 -0.14
C ASP A 309 -29.61 -34.05 -1.28
N PRO A 310 -30.17 -34.74 -2.29
CA PRO A 310 -30.76 -34.08 -3.46
C PRO A 310 -32.00 -33.24 -3.12
N GLU A 311 -32.75 -33.60 -2.07
CA GLU A 311 -34.02 -32.93 -1.71
C GLU A 311 -33.80 -31.62 -0.95
N HIS A 312 -32.66 -31.46 -0.26
CA HIS A 312 -32.30 -30.22 0.47
C HIS A 312 -31.11 -29.47 -0.15
N ALA A 313 -30.71 -29.83 -1.37
CA ALA A 313 -29.59 -29.23 -2.04
C ALA A 313 -29.83 -27.74 -2.36
N SER A 314 -28.98 -26.86 -1.83
CA SER A 314 -29.02 -25.43 -2.14
C SER A 314 -28.50 -25.15 -3.56
N HIS A 315 -29.28 -24.42 -4.38
CA HIS A 315 -28.83 -23.87 -5.67
C HIS A 315 -27.99 -22.58 -5.49
N GLN A 316 -27.09 -22.57 -4.51
CA GLN A 316 -26.28 -21.41 -4.20
C GLN A 316 -25.25 -21.14 -5.30
N HIS A 317 -25.12 -19.86 -5.68
CA HIS A 317 -24.05 -19.37 -6.55
C HIS A 317 -23.00 -18.66 -5.69
N ILE A 318 -21.81 -19.24 -5.59
CA ILE A 318 -20.71 -18.67 -4.83
C ILE A 318 -19.90 -17.76 -5.75
N ARG A 319 -19.60 -16.55 -5.28
CA ARG A 319 -18.71 -15.62 -5.99
C ARG A 319 -17.31 -15.69 -5.42
N SER A 320 -16.34 -15.88 -6.30
CA SER A 320 -14.93 -15.86 -5.94
C SER A 320 -14.25 -14.64 -6.54
N ASN A 321 -13.60 -13.83 -5.70
CA ASN A 321 -13.00 -12.57 -6.13
C ASN A 321 -11.76 -12.79 -7.02
N ALA A 322 -11.61 -11.95 -8.04
CA ALA A 322 -10.39 -11.84 -8.83
C ALA A 322 -9.46 -10.72 -8.31
N THR A 323 -8.18 -10.79 -8.68
CA THR A 323 -7.16 -9.77 -8.38
C THR A 323 -6.51 -9.27 -9.67
N PHE A 324 -6.20 -7.97 -9.75
CA PHE A 324 -5.42 -7.41 -10.85
C PHE A 324 -3.91 -7.53 -10.58
N LEU A 325 -3.17 -8.10 -11.53
CA LEU A 325 -1.72 -8.28 -11.48
C LEU A 325 -1.03 -7.36 -12.47
N LEU A 326 -0.04 -6.61 -11.99
CA LEU A 326 0.79 -5.74 -12.81
C LEU A 326 1.96 -6.51 -13.42
N ARG A 327 2.13 -6.39 -14.73
CA ARG A 327 3.31 -6.89 -15.46
C ARG A 327 3.70 -5.95 -16.61
N PRO A 328 4.88 -6.15 -17.25
CA PRO A 328 5.43 -5.24 -18.25
C PRO A 328 4.60 -5.02 -19.52
N SER A 329 3.51 -5.75 -19.76
CA SER A 329 2.58 -5.42 -20.86
C SER A 329 1.75 -4.15 -20.61
N LEU A 330 1.89 -3.50 -19.45
CA LEU A 330 1.33 -2.18 -19.16
C LEU A 330 2.35 -1.05 -19.33
N LYS A 331 1.91 0.06 -19.93
CA LYS A 331 2.76 1.23 -20.17
C LYS A 331 3.13 1.89 -18.86
N ARG A 332 4.36 1.64 -18.40
CA ARG A 332 4.88 2.18 -17.14
C ARG A 332 5.23 3.67 -17.20
N LYS A 333 5.40 4.26 -18.38
CA LYS A 333 5.87 5.65 -18.53
C LYS A 333 4.70 6.64 -18.64
N ASN A 334 4.71 7.59 -17.71
CA ASN A 334 3.95 8.84 -17.66
C ASN A 334 2.71 8.95 -16.76
N ALA A 335 2.40 7.95 -15.94
CA ALA A 335 1.41 8.14 -14.88
C ALA A 335 1.84 9.29 -13.93
N PRO A 336 0.92 10.16 -13.50
CA PRO A 336 1.12 10.96 -12.31
C PRO A 336 1.31 10.03 -11.10
N LEU A 337 1.92 10.56 -10.04
CA LEU A 337 1.95 9.85 -8.77
C LEU A 337 0.51 9.79 -8.23
N SER A 338 0.07 8.60 -7.84
CA SER A 338 -1.18 8.38 -7.12
C SER A 338 -0.91 7.47 -5.94
N ARG A 339 -1.72 7.56 -4.88
CA ARG A 339 -1.60 6.68 -3.69
C ARG A 339 -1.51 5.22 -4.12
N LYS A 340 -2.37 4.81 -5.06
CA LYS A 340 -2.44 3.45 -5.56
C LYS A 340 -1.16 3.02 -6.27
N ARG A 341 -0.60 3.87 -7.15
CA ARG A 341 0.68 3.59 -7.81
C ARG A 341 1.82 3.43 -6.81
N ILE A 342 1.85 4.28 -5.77
CA ILE A 342 2.85 4.21 -4.70
C ILE A 342 2.68 2.90 -3.90
N SER A 343 1.47 2.55 -3.47
CA SER A 343 1.22 1.29 -2.75
C SER A 343 1.58 0.06 -3.58
N LEU A 344 1.32 0.07 -4.88
CA LEU A 344 1.63 -1.04 -5.77
C LEU A 344 3.14 -1.23 -6.00
N ALA A 345 3.93 -0.16 -5.86
CA ALA A 345 5.39 -0.24 -5.96
C ALA A 345 6.00 -1.18 -4.90
N LEU A 346 5.39 -1.29 -3.71
CA LEU A 346 5.83 -2.23 -2.67
C LEU A 346 5.69 -3.70 -3.08
N THR A 347 4.73 -3.99 -3.95
CA THR A 347 4.43 -5.36 -4.40
C THR A 347 5.00 -5.69 -5.78
N ASP A 348 5.68 -4.73 -6.42
CA ASP A 348 6.30 -4.95 -7.72
C ASP A 348 7.57 -5.81 -7.55
N THR A 349 7.49 -7.05 -8.02
CA THR A 349 8.59 -8.03 -7.95
C THR A 349 9.39 -8.12 -9.26
N THR A 350 9.07 -7.29 -10.26
CA THR A 350 9.63 -7.41 -11.60
C THR A 350 11.01 -6.76 -11.76
N SER A 351 11.38 -5.83 -10.89
CA SER A 351 12.66 -5.11 -10.96
C SER A 351 13.15 -4.67 -9.58
N VAL A 352 14.44 -4.84 -9.32
CA VAL A 352 15.09 -4.31 -8.11
C VAL A 352 15.32 -2.80 -8.26
N THR A 353 14.95 -2.02 -7.26
CA THR A 353 15.15 -0.57 -7.18
C THR A 353 16.13 -0.25 -6.06
N ASP A 354 17.22 0.43 -6.38
CA ASP A 354 18.16 0.96 -5.40
C ASP A 354 17.83 2.41 -5.07
N LEU A 355 17.72 2.70 -3.78
CA LEU A 355 17.49 4.03 -3.23
C LEU A 355 18.56 4.38 -2.20
N THR A 356 18.90 5.65 -2.11
CA THR A 356 19.81 6.20 -1.10
C THR A 356 19.04 7.10 -0.14
N LEU A 357 19.30 6.97 1.17
CA LEU A 357 18.72 7.84 2.20
C LEU A 357 19.83 8.56 2.96
N LEU A 358 19.94 9.88 2.75
CA LEU A 358 20.84 10.74 3.51
C LEU A 358 20.16 11.21 4.80
N SER A 359 20.77 10.95 5.96
CA SER A 359 20.18 11.32 7.27
C SER A 359 21.24 11.58 8.35
N SER A 360 20.95 12.55 9.23
CA SER A 360 21.70 12.77 10.47
C SER A 360 21.41 11.72 11.57
N SER A 361 20.41 10.87 11.34
CA SER A 361 19.91 9.88 12.29
C SER A 361 20.08 8.47 11.71
N THR A 362 21.15 8.27 10.94
CA THR A 362 21.37 7.06 10.14
C THR A 362 21.36 5.79 11.00
N ILE A 363 22.07 5.80 12.14
CA ILE A 363 22.12 4.65 13.06
C ILE A 363 20.72 4.27 13.58
N GLU A 364 19.86 5.25 13.86
CA GLU A 364 18.47 5.02 14.30
C GLU A 364 17.54 4.56 13.17
N ALA A 365 17.91 4.82 11.93
CA ALA A 365 17.15 4.39 10.77
C ALA A 365 17.38 2.90 10.47
N LEU A 366 18.56 2.35 10.81
CA LEU A 366 18.97 1.00 10.40
C LEU A 366 17.96 -0.10 10.73
N PRO A 367 17.43 -0.26 11.96
CA PRO A 367 16.49 -1.35 12.25
C PRO A 367 15.21 -1.29 11.41
N ARG A 368 14.74 -0.07 11.10
CA ARG A 368 13.56 0.17 10.26
C ARG A 368 13.86 -0.06 8.79
N ILE A 369 15.05 0.33 8.32
CA ILE A 369 15.53 0.05 6.96
C ILE A 369 15.64 -1.48 6.75
N ASP A 370 16.23 -2.20 7.69
CA ASP A 370 16.40 -3.64 7.61
C ASP A 370 15.05 -4.37 7.57
N GLU A 371 14.12 -3.97 8.43
CA GLU A 371 12.76 -4.53 8.42
C GLU A 371 12.02 -4.23 7.11
N PHE A 372 12.17 -3.02 6.57
CA PHE A 372 11.59 -2.68 5.26
C PHE A 372 12.13 -3.59 4.15
N MET A 373 13.45 -3.73 4.05
CA MET A 373 14.09 -4.56 3.01
C MET A 373 13.77 -6.05 3.18
N ARG A 374 13.51 -6.50 4.42
CA ARG A 374 13.03 -7.86 4.69
C ARG A 374 11.61 -8.08 4.15
N GLN A 375 10.72 -7.08 4.28
CA GLN A 375 9.35 -7.15 3.76
C GLN A 375 9.27 -6.94 2.25
N TYR A 376 10.12 -6.06 1.72
CA TYR A 376 10.10 -5.61 0.32
C TYR A 376 11.51 -5.74 -0.32
N PRO A 377 11.98 -6.97 -0.58
CA PRO A 377 13.36 -7.23 -1.01
C PRO A 377 13.70 -6.66 -2.40
N THR A 378 12.70 -6.23 -3.18
CA THR A 378 12.91 -5.57 -4.47
C THR A 378 13.19 -4.07 -4.34
N ILE A 379 13.10 -3.48 -3.15
CA ILE A 379 13.47 -2.08 -2.90
C ILE A 379 14.61 -2.06 -1.88
N ARG A 380 15.84 -1.80 -2.35
CA ARG A 380 17.04 -1.76 -1.52
C ARG A 380 17.33 -0.32 -1.09
N ILE A 381 17.54 -0.12 0.20
CA ILE A 381 17.84 1.20 0.77
C ILE A 381 19.29 1.21 1.24
N THR A 382 20.08 2.13 0.67
CA THR A 382 21.45 2.40 1.09
C THR A 382 21.46 3.63 2.01
N PRO A 383 21.69 3.46 3.33
CA PRO A 383 21.82 4.59 4.23
C PRO A 383 23.11 5.37 3.94
N VAL A 384 23.03 6.69 3.98
CA VAL A 384 24.16 7.61 3.83
C VAL A 384 24.24 8.48 5.08
N GLU A 385 25.32 8.35 5.84
CA GLU A 385 25.55 9.14 7.06
C GLU A 385 25.70 10.62 6.70
N GLY A 386 24.92 11.47 7.36
CA GLY A 386 24.87 12.92 7.14
C GLY A 386 25.57 13.75 8.22
N GLY A 387 25.91 13.15 9.38
CA GLY A 387 26.46 13.87 10.53
C GLY A 387 25.37 14.64 11.27
N SER A 388 25.61 15.90 11.60
CA SER A 388 24.59 16.81 12.13
C SER A 388 23.54 17.18 11.07
N GLN A 389 22.42 17.78 11.48
CA GLN A 389 21.41 18.30 10.55
C GLN A 389 21.99 19.37 9.61
N THR A 390 22.86 20.26 10.12
CA THR A 390 23.54 21.27 9.30
C THR A 390 24.44 20.63 8.24
N GLU A 391 25.27 19.65 8.63
CA GLU A 391 26.15 18.93 7.69
C GLU A 391 25.35 18.13 6.66
N THR A 392 24.26 17.49 7.07
CA THR A 392 23.34 16.75 6.20
C THR A 392 22.80 17.66 5.09
N MET A 393 22.33 18.85 5.44
CA MET A 393 21.81 19.83 4.48
C MET A 393 22.89 20.36 3.54
N HIS A 394 24.06 20.74 4.08
CA HIS A 394 25.17 21.26 3.26
C HIS A 394 25.64 20.22 2.24
N ARG A 395 25.83 18.98 2.67
CA ARG A 395 26.25 17.88 1.78
C ARG A 395 25.23 17.63 0.68
N TYR A 396 23.93 17.66 0.98
CA TYR A 396 22.91 17.51 -0.06
C TYR A 396 22.95 18.65 -1.08
N ILE A 397 23.08 19.90 -0.64
CA ILE A 397 23.19 21.06 -1.52
C ILE A 397 24.45 20.96 -2.40
N GLU A 398 25.57 20.48 -1.85
CA GLU A 398 26.79 20.18 -2.62
C GLU A 398 26.56 19.09 -3.66
N TYR A 399 25.95 17.94 -3.30
CA TYR A 399 25.65 16.89 -4.26
C TYR A 399 24.77 17.37 -5.42
N VAL A 400 23.75 18.18 -5.14
CA VAL A 400 22.88 18.75 -6.18
C VAL A 400 23.64 19.74 -7.06
N ARG A 401 24.48 20.60 -6.47
CA ARG A 401 25.30 21.58 -7.18
C ARG A 401 26.30 20.92 -8.13
N ASP A 402 26.97 19.88 -7.64
CA ASP A 402 27.98 19.13 -8.39
C ASP A 402 27.35 18.13 -9.38
N ASN A 403 26.02 17.96 -9.30
CA ASN A 403 25.23 17.01 -10.08
C ASN A 403 25.80 15.59 -10.03
N HIS A 404 26.27 15.17 -8.85
CA HIS A 404 26.95 13.91 -8.63
C HIS A 404 26.56 13.30 -7.29
N ASN A 405 26.29 11.99 -7.27
CA ASN A 405 25.89 11.23 -6.07
C ASN A 405 24.74 11.84 -5.26
N ILE A 406 23.75 12.44 -5.96
CA ILE A 406 22.57 13.03 -5.31
C ILE A 406 21.76 11.93 -4.62
N PRO A 407 21.54 12.01 -3.30
CA PRO A 407 20.70 11.06 -2.59
C PRO A 407 19.26 11.09 -3.10
N ASP A 408 18.63 9.92 -3.26
CA ASP A 408 17.24 9.81 -3.70
C ASP A 408 16.27 10.37 -2.64
N LEU A 409 16.57 10.14 -1.36
CA LEU A 409 15.83 10.60 -0.20
C LEU A 409 16.74 11.38 0.76
N ILE A 410 16.17 12.37 1.44
CA ILE A 410 16.85 13.14 2.48
C ILE A 410 15.96 13.28 3.71
N ASN A 411 16.55 13.11 4.88
CA ASN A 411 15.93 13.44 6.16
C ASN A 411 16.37 14.83 6.64
N ILE A 412 15.42 15.73 6.79
CA ILE A 412 15.64 17.11 7.25
C ILE A 412 14.62 17.49 8.33
N GLN A 413 14.90 18.53 9.09
CA GLN A 413 13.91 19.10 10.02
C GLN A 413 12.84 19.92 9.28
N TYR A 414 11.61 19.97 9.85
CA TYR A 414 10.48 20.70 9.25
C TYR A 414 10.82 22.16 8.93
N GLN A 415 11.57 22.81 9.81
CA GLN A 415 11.92 24.22 9.67
C GLN A 415 12.72 24.55 8.40
N TYR A 416 13.47 23.58 7.84
CA TYR A 416 14.26 23.80 6.64
C TYR A 416 13.51 23.43 5.34
N LEU A 417 12.35 22.76 5.43
CA LEU A 417 11.59 22.35 4.25
C LEU A 417 11.18 23.52 3.33
N PRO A 418 10.70 24.67 3.85
CA PRO A 418 10.40 25.83 3.01
C PRO A 418 11.57 26.28 2.14
N GLN A 419 12.77 26.33 2.71
CA GLN A 419 13.98 26.71 1.97
C GLN A 419 14.28 25.70 0.85
N PHE A 420 14.22 24.41 1.13
CA PHE A 420 14.51 23.37 0.13
C PHE A 420 13.44 23.31 -0.98
N ALA A 421 12.18 23.51 -0.62
CA ALA A 421 11.08 23.57 -1.58
C ALA A 421 11.15 24.83 -2.46
N ALA A 422 11.44 25.99 -1.87
CA ALA A 422 11.58 27.27 -2.59
C ALA A 422 12.74 27.24 -3.62
N ASN A 423 13.81 26.52 -3.30
CA ASN A 423 14.98 26.35 -4.18
C ASN A 423 14.83 25.18 -5.18
N ASP A 424 13.64 24.59 -5.31
CA ASP A 424 13.36 23.45 -6.19
C ASP A 424 14.39 22.32 -6.01
N LEU A 425 14.56 21.86 -4.77
CA LEU A 425 15.47 20.76 -4.43
C LEU A 425 14.73 19.45 -4.12
N LEU A 426 13.40 19.53 -3.94
CA LEU A 426 12.55 18.44 -3.47
C LEU A 426 11.40 18.18 -4.43
N LEU A 427 11.06 16.91 -4.63
CA LEU A 427 9.94 16.48 -5.44
C LEU A 427 8.63 16.98 -4.83
N ASN A 428 7.87 17.78 -5.59
CA ASN A 428 6.46 18.04 -5.27
C ASN A 428 5.61 16.84 -5.72
N PHE A 429 5.08 16.07 -4.78
CA PHE A 429 4.25 14.89 -5.07
C PHE A 429 2.77 15.10 -4.74
N ARG A 430 2.36 16.36 -4.50
CA ARG A 430 0.98 16.69 -4.16
C ARG A 430 -0.01 16.21 -5.21
N ASN A 431 -1.04 15.50 -4.77
CA ASN A 431 -2.22 15.18 -5.58
C ASN A 431 -3.39 14.79 -4.67
N ASN A 432 -4.61 14.85 -5.21
CA ASN A 432 -5.85 14.62 -4.46
C ASN A 432 -5.93 13.22 -3.82
N THR A 433 -5.34 12.20 -4.43
CA THR A 433 -5.40 10.82 -3.88
C THR A 433 -4.48 10.65 -2.68
N ILE A 434 -3.30 11.29 -2.71
CA ILE A 434 -2.36 11.31 -1.58
C ILE A 434 -2.93 12.17 -0.46
N GLU A 435 -3.35 13.40 -0.77
CA GLU A 435 -3.91 14.35 0.21
C GLU A 435 -5.08 13.77 1.00
N ARG A 436 -6.07 13.16 0.31
CA ARG A 436 -7.22 12.54 0.99
C ARG A 436 -6.87 11.33 1.84
N SER A 437 -5.74 10.70 1.57
CA SER A 437 -5.32 9.46 2.22
C SER A 437 -4.36 9.72 3.34
N TRP A 438 -3.17 10.23 3.01
CA TRP A 438 -2.01 10.28 3.90
C TRP A 438 -2.15 11.35 4.98
N SER A 439 -2.97 12.38 4.76
CA SER A 439 -3.30 13.35 5.81
C SER A 439 -3.83 12.70 7.09
N ARG A 440 -4.53 11.56 6.97
CA ARG A 440 -5.11 10.84 8.12
C ARG A 440 -4.12 9.91 8.82
N ASP A 441 -2.95 9.69 8.22
CA ASP A 441 -1.93 8.81 8.78
C ASP A 441 -1.03 9.56 9.78
N PHE A 442 -1.06 10.90 9.79
CA PHE A 442 -0.17 11.75 10.58
C PHE A 442 -0.93 12.80 11.41
N ALA A 443 -0.28 13.35 12.44
CA ALA A 443 -0.77 14.52 13.16
C ALA A 443 -1.00 15.71 12.22
N ASP A 444 -2.11 16.42 12.39
CA ASP A 444 -2.53 17.53 11.54
C ASP A 444 -1.44 18.60 11.38
N GLN A 445 -0.81 19.01 12.48
CA GLN A 445 0.26 20.01 12.44
C GLN A 445 1.46 19.52 11.62
N ALA A 446 1.88 18.27 11.82
CA ALA A 446 3.01 17.71 11.11
C ALA A 446 2.73 17.57 9.61
N TRP A 447 1.48 17.22 9.24
CA TRP A 447 1.03 17.20 7.85
C TRP A 447 1.01 18.59 7.24
N GLN A 448 0.64 19.63 7.99
CA GLN A 448 0.72 21.01 7.51
C GLN A 448 2.16 21.48 7.31
N ASP A 449 3.09 21.07 8.18
CA ASP A 449 4.50 21.49 8.16
C ASP A 449 5.30 20.87 7.00
N VAL A 450 4.76 19.88 6.29
CA VAL A 450 5.36 19.32 5.06
C VAL A 450 4.84 19.97 3.77
N HIS A 451 3.99 20.99 3.88
CA HIS A 451 3.50 21.78 2.75
C HIS A 451 4.22 23.13 2.63
N TYR A 452 4.43 23.55 1.40
CA TYR A 452 4.97 24.88 1.10
C TYR A 452 4.42 25.38 -0.23
N ALA A 453 4.04 26.67 -0.33
CA ALA A 453 3.52 27.30 -1.54
C ALA A 453 2.43 26.50 -2.31
N GLY A 454 1.62 25.70 -1.58
CA GLY A 454 0.57 24.85 -2.18
C GLY A 454 1.05 23.52 -2.76
N GLY A 455 2.32 23.15 -2.60
CA GLY A 455 2.88 21.82 -2.85
C GLY A 455 3.05 20.98 -1.58
N LEU A 456 3.36 19.70 -1.77
CA LEU A 456 3.62 18.71 -0.71
C LEU A 456 5.00 18.08 -0.98
N TYR A 457 5.92 18.23 -0.04
CA TYR A 457 7.35 17.98 -0.26
C TYR A 457 7.98 16.98 0.71
N GLY A 458 7.23 16.53 1.72
CA GLY A 458 7.75 15.67 2.77
C GLY A 458 6.73 14.71 3.33
N ILE A 459 7.22 13.65 3.96
CA ILE A 459 6.42 12.73 4.79
C ILE A 459 6.82 12.96 6.25
N PRO A 460 5.88 13.35 7.14
CA PRO A 460 6.19 13.65 8.54
C PRO A 460 6.79 12.46 9.28
N GLY A 461 7.74 12.71 10.18
CA GLY A 461 8.47 11.65 10.90
C GLY A 461 8.28 11.68 12.41
N ASP A 462 9.06 12.52 13.09
CA ASP A 462 8.99 12.73 14.55
C ASP A 462 8.43 14.10 14.91
N LEU A 463 7.91 14.20 16.13
CA LEU A 463 7.45 15.42 16.77
C LEU A 463 8.38 15.76 17.94
N SER A 464 8.72 17.04 18.07
CA SER A 464 9.80 17.49 18.96
C SER A 464 9.41 18.62 19.89
N GLN A 465 8.37 18.37 20.69
CA GLN A 465 7.84 19.32 21.68
C GLN A 465 8.86 19.61 22.77
N ILE A 466 8.90 20.86 23.21
CA ILE A 466 9.69 21.28 24.37
C ILE A 466 9.06 20.76 25.66
N VAL A 467 9.91 20.21 26.52
CA VAL A 467 9.60 19.81 27.89
C VAL A 467 10.74 20.27 28.80
N MET A 468 10.51 20.26 30.11
CA MET A 468 11.52 20.58 31.12
C MET A 468 12.04 19.30 31.77
N PHE A 469 13.30 18.98 31.52
CA PHE A 469 14.05 17.98 32.28
C PHE A 469 14.57 18.65 33.55
N TYR A 470 14.32 18.09 34.73
CA TYR A 470 14.80 18.66 35.98
C TYR A 470 15.48 17.62 36.88
N ARG A 471 16.49 18.08 37.63
CA ARG A 471 17.22 17.32 38.64
C ARG A 471 16.43 17.30 39.94
N ARG A 472 15.68 16.22 40.15
CA ARG A 472 14.86 15.99 41.35
C ARG A 472 15.70 16.12 42.63
N ASP A 473 16.91 15.57 42.62
CA ASP A 473 17.82 15.60 43.77
C ASP A 473 18.32 17.01 44.11
N ILE A 474 18.50 17.89 43.11
CA ILE A 474 18.84 19.30 43.34
C ILE A 474 17.61 20.05 43.89
N PHE A 475 16.44 19.85 43.28
CA PHE A 475 15.21 20.49 43.73
C PHE A 475 14.86 20.11 45.18
N GLU A 476 14.97 18.82 45.53
CA GLU A 476 14.74 18.34 46.90
C GLU A 476 15.78 18.89 47.89
N ARG A 477 17.06 18.91 47.53
CA ARG A 477 18.15 19.44 48.37
C ARG A 477 17.95 20.90 48.75
N HIS A 478 17.49 21.73 47.81
CA HIS A 478 17.30 23.17 48.01
C HIS A 478 15.84 23.57 48.33
N GLY A 479 14.94 22.60 48.49
CA GLY A 479 13.52 22.85 48.79
C GLY A 479 12.81 23.69 47.72
N LEU A 480 13.12 23.42 46.44
CA LEU A 480 12.56 24.13 45.29
C LEU A 480 11.28 23.46 44.81
N ARG A 481 10.30 24.27 44.41
CA ARG A 481 9.09 23.80 43.72
C ARG A 481 9.36 23.71 42.22
N ILE A 482 8.58 22.88 41.52
CA ILE A 482 8.65 22.81 40.05
C ILE A 482 7.97 24.06 39.48
N PRO A 483 8.66 24.92 38.69
CA PRO A 483 8.05 26.09 38.08
C PRO A 483 7.04 25.69 37.01
N THR A 484 5.92 26.42 36.97
CA THR A 484 4.90 26.29 35.93
C THR A 484 4.84 27.51 34.99
N THR A 485 5.42 28.64 35.41
CA THR A 485 5.60 29.82 34.57
C THR A 485 7.07 30.21 34.43
N TRP A 486 7.40 30.93 33.36
CA TRP A 486 8.75 31.45 33.15
C TRP A 486 9.17 32.47 34.23
N GLN A 487 8.22 33.23 34.78
CA GLN A 487 8.50 34.12 35.91
C GLN A 487 8.86 33.32 37.17
N GLU A 488 8.11 32.24 37.46
CA GLU A 488 8.46 31.34 38.57
C GLU A 488 9.82 30.67 38.35
N TYR A 489 10.11 30.27 37.10
CA TYR A 489 11.39 29.68 36.73
C TYR A 489 12.55 30.66 37.00
N HIS A 490 12.37 31.93 36.64
CA HIS A 490 13.31 33.01 36.92
C HIS A 490 13.52 33.18 38.43
N ASP A 491 12.46 33.42 39.19
CA ASP A 491 12.57 33.73 40.62
C ASP A 491 13.15 32.57 41.44
N ILE A 492 12.81 31.33 41.06
CA ILE A 492 13.40 30.12 41.64
C ILE A 492 14.89 30.01 41.27
N GLY A 493 15.25 30.39 40.04
CA GLY A 493 16.63 30.36 39.59
C GLY A 493 17.53 31.38 40.29
N VAL A 494 17.04 32.61 40.51
CA VAL A 494 17.74 33.63 41.31
C VAL A 494 17.98 33.09 42.72
N ARG A 495 16.93 32.54 43.35
CA ARG A 495 17.05 31.94 44.67
C ARG A 495 18.03 30.76 44.69
N LEU A 496 18.05 29.92 43.66
CA LEU A 496 19.00 28.82 43.56
C LEU A 496 20.43 29.34 43.46
N HIS A 497 20.67 30.38 42.65
CA HIS A 497 21.99 30.99 42.51
C HIS A 497 22.48 31.59 43.84
N ASP A 498 21.59 32.23 44.62
CA ASP A 498 21.90 32.74 45.96
C ASP A 498 22.26 31.62 46.96
N LEU A 499 21.63 30.44 46.81
CA LEU A 499 21.84 29.28 47.69
C LEU A 499 23.07 28.45 47.29
N ASP A 500 23.37 28.35 45.99
CA ASP A 500 24.45 27.54 45.43
C ASP A 500 24.93 28.12 44.09
N GLN A 501 26.01 28.91 44.15
CA GLN A 501 26.62 29.51 42.95
C GLN A 501 27.28 28.49 42.01
N SER A 502 27.45 27.22 42.42
CA SER A 502 27.96 26.16 41.54
C SER A 502 26.89 25.55 40.63
N THR A 503 25.62 25.82 40.92
CA THR A 503 24.46 25.33 40.17
C THR A 503 23.71 26.49 39.51
N THR A 504 23.40 26.35 38.23
CA THR A 504 22.56 27.25 37.45
C THR A 504 21.19 26.63 37.21
N MET A 505 20.13 27.45 37.17
CA MET A 505 18.76 26.96 36.98
C MET A 505 18.58 26.26 35.64
N GLY A 506 19.15 26.78 34.55
CA GLY A 506 19.18 26.06 33.29
C GLY A 506 20.23 26.50 32.27
N LEU A 507 20.19 25.79 31.16
CA LEU A 507 21.10 25.94 30.03
C LEU A 507 20.30 26.40 28.80
N LEU A 508 20.78 27.43 28.12
CA LEU A 508 20.30 27.86 26.81
C LEU A 508 21.34 27.53 25.74
N ASP A 509 21.00 26.60 24.85
CA ASP A 509 21.85 26.28 23.69
C ASP A 509 21.80 27.43 22.68
N ILE A 510 22.98 27.99 22.38
CA ILE A 510 23.14 29.10 21.42
C ILE A 510 23.84 28.64 20.13
N SER A 511 23.94 27.33 19.91
CA SER A 511 24.52 26.74 18.70
C SER A 511 23.68 26.98 17.45
N THR A 512 22.38 27.27 17.58
CA THR A 512 21.48 27.62 16.47
C THR A 512 20.44 28.62 16.96
N SER A 513 19.68 29.22 16.05
CA SER A 513 18.60 30.15 16.43
C SER A 513 17.42 29.46 17.12
N ALA A 514 17.27 28.14 16.96
CA ALA A 514 16.05 27.42 17.35
C ALA A 514 15.77 27.44 18.87
N PRO A 515 16.72 27.12 19.78
CA PRO A 515 16.46 27.17 21.21
C PRO A 515 16.08 28.58 21.70
N TYR A 516 16.77 29.61 21.22
CA TYR A 516 16.42 31.00 21.47
C TYR A 516 15.01 31.35 20.94
N GLY A 517 14.70 30.90 19.72
CA GLY A 517 13.40 31.06 19.07
C GLY A 517 12.22 30.46 19.84
N THR A 518 12.44 29.46 20.70
CA THR A 518 11.35 28.82 21.45
C THR A 518 10.66 29.76 22.43
N PHE A 519 11.40 30.68 23.05
CA PHE A 519 10.83 31.66 23.99
C PHE A 519 9.78 32.53 23.31
N TYR A 520 10.08 33.01 22.10
CA TYR A 520 9.15 33.79 21.27
C TYR A 520 7.91 33.00 20.89
N ARG A 521 8.08 31.71 20.56
CA ARG A 521 6.95 30.83 20.25
C ARG A 521 6.06 30.58 21.48
N MET A 522 6.65 30.36 22.65
CA MET A 522 5.93 30.17 23.91
C MET A 522 5.25 31.46 24.40
N SER A 523 5.88 32.63 24.21
CA SER A 523 5.29 33.94 24.57
C SER A 523 4.24 34.41 23.56
N GLY A 524 4.18 33.77 22.39
CA GLY A 524 3.33 34.14 21.26
C GLY A 524 3.83 35.36 20.50
N ALA A 525 5.08 35.79 20.72
CA ALA A 525 5.71 36.91 20.03
C ALA A 525 6.23 36.46 18.66
N ARG A 526 5.46 36.70 17.58
CA ARG A 526 5.90 36.31 16.23
C ARG A 526 7.09 37.15 15.79
N LEU A 527 8.20 36.49 15.49
CA LEU A 527 9.40 37.14 14.92
C LEU A 527 9.18 37.53 13.45
N TRP A 528 8.38 36.76 12.71
CA TRP A 528 8.08 37.01 11.31
C TRP A 528 6.73 36.42 10.90
N THR A 529 6.26 36.83 9.72
CA THR A 529 5.18 36.20 8.95
C THR A 529 5.60 36.08 7.50
N THR A 530 5.13 35.05 6.81
CA THR A 530 5.51 34.74 5.42
C THR A 530 4.28 34.53 4.54
N ASP A 531 4.35 35.03 3.31
CA ASP A 531 3.45 34.62 2.24
C ASP A 531 4.26 33.94 1.13
N ALA A 532 4.34 32.62 1.22
CA ALA A 532 5.07 31.80 0.26
C ALA A 532 4.50 31.88 -1.18
N LYS A 533 3.25 32.32 -1.37
CA LYS A 533 2.68 32.45 -2.72
C LYS A 533 3.10 33.74 -3.40
N HIS A 534 3.33 34.80 -2.62
CA HIS A 534 3.71 36.11 -3.11
C HIS A 534 5.19 36.45 -2.84
N ASN A 535 5.98 35.49 -2.31
CA ASN A 535 7.37 35.67 -1.90
C ASN A 535 7.54 36.87 -0.95
N THR A 536 6.64 37.03 0.01
CA THR A 536 6.68 38.13 0.98
C THR A 536 7.15 37.63 2.35
N ILE A 537 8.04 38.38 2.99
CA ILE A 537 8.47 38.16 4.37
C ILE A 537 8.29 39.47 5.14
N ASN A 538 7.55 39.44 6.24
CA ASN A 538 7.44 40.57 7.15
C ASN A 538 8.17 40.21 8.44
N PHE A 539 9.16 41.01 8.84
CA PHE A 539 9.88 40.85 10.08
C PHE A 539 9.32 41.78 11.15
N HIS A 540 9.20 41.28 12.37
CA HIS A 540 8.51 41.91 13.50
C HIS A 540 9.42 42.05 14.73
N PHE A 541 10.74 42.11 14.52
CA PHE A 541 11.73 42.03 15.59
C PHE A 541 11.68 43.27 16.48
N GLY A 542 11.22 44.41 15.96
CA GLY A 542 11.04 45.67 16.70
C GLY A 542 9.77 45.76 17.52
N THR A 543 8.82 44.84 17.32
CA THR A 543 7.53 44.91 18.01
C THR A 543 7.68 44.81 19.54
N PRO A 544 6.84 45.52 20.34
CA PRO A 544 6.97 45.54 21.80
C PRO A 544 6.97 44.15 22.44
N GLN A 545 6.18 43.20 21.92
CA GLN A 545 6.08 41.85 22.47
C GLN A 545 7.36 41.01 22.21
N VAL A 546 7.99 41.18 21.05
CA VAL A 546 9.27 40.53 20.74
C VAL A 546 10.37 41.12 21.61
N GLN A 547 10.44 42.45 21.73
CA GLN A 547 11.42 43.14 22.55
C GLN A 547 11.24 42.84 24.05
N GLU A 548 10.01 42.68 24.54
CA GLU A 548 9.73 42.22 25.90
C GLU A 548 10.24 40.80 26.15
N THR A 549 10.02 39.88 25.21
CA THR A 549 10.53 38.51 25.31
C THR A 549 12.07 38.49 25.29
N ALA A 550 12.71 39.28 24.41
CA ALA A 550 14.17 39.41 24.36
C ALA A 550 14.75 39.94 25.68
N ARG A 551 14.14 40.98 26.26
CA ARG A 551 14.53 41.53 27.56
C ARG A 551 14.41 40.52 28.68
N PHE A 552 13.35 39.71 28.69
CA PHE A 552 13.18 38.65 29.69
C PHE A 552 14.28 37.59 29.59
N ILE A 553 14.65 37.17 28.37
CA ILE A 553 15.76 36.22 28.17
C ILE A 553 17.07 36.82 28.66
N GLN A 554 17.36 38.07 28.29
CA GLN A 554 18.57 38.78 28.73
C GLN A 554 18.60 38.93 30.26
N GLN A 555 17.47 39.26 30.88
CA GLN A 555 17.35 39.33 32.34
C GLN A 555 17.70 37.99 33.00
N CYS A 556 17.19 36.86 32.48
CA CYS A 556 17.55 35.55 33.00
C CYS A 556 19.07 35.26 32.91
N ILE A 557 19.76 35.82 31.91
CA ILE A 557 21.21 35.66 31.76
C ILE A 557 21.95 36.57 32.73
N ASP A 558 21.53 37.83 32.84
CA ASP A 558 22.10 38.84 33.74
C ASP A 558 21.96 38.42 35.22
N ASP A 559 20.80 37.85 35.57
CA ASP A 559 20.48 37.36 36.91
C ASP A 559 21.00 35.91 37.15
N HIS A 560 21.88 35.40 36.27
CA HIS A 560 22.52 34.08 36.37
C HIS A 560 21.56 32.87 36.45
N VAL A 561 20.32 33.02 36.01
CA VAL A 561 19.31 31.96 35.90
C VAL A 561 19.62 31.03 34.73
N LEU A 562 20.03 31.61 33.59
CA LEU A 562 20.37 30.87 32.37
C LEU A 562 21.86 31.00 32.07
N HIS A 563 22.51 29.86 31.84
CA HIS A 563 23.83 29.79 31.24
C HIS A 563 23.70 29.58 29.73
N CYS A 564 24.40 30.36 28.92
CA CYS A 564 24.39 30.20 27.46
C CYS A 564 25.67 29.49 27.00
N ASP A 565 25.53 28.42 26.21
CA ASP A 565 26.66 27.67 25.67
C ASP A 565 26.31 27.01 24.33
N ALA A 566 27.26 26.97 23.39
CA ALA A 566 27.05 26.42 22.04
C ALA A 566 27.51 24.96 21.88
N GLN A 567 28.19 24.38 22.88
CA GLN A 567 28.88 23.10 22.78
C GLN A 567 28.29 22.02 23.70
N ILE A 568 27.77 22.38 24.87
CA ILE A 568 27.34 21.41 25.89
C ILE A 568 26.28 20.46 25.33
N LEU A 569 25.22 20.98 24.70
CA LEU A 569 24.17 20.13 24.12
C LEU A 569 24.49 19.64 22.69
N ALA A 570 25.41 20.29 21.98
CA ALA A 570 25.81 19.88 20.64
C ALA A 570 26.55 18.52 20.61
N ARG A 571 27.17 18.13 21.73
CA ARG A 571 27.91 16.86 21.89
C ARG A 571 26.97 15.69 22.19
N ASN A 572 25.96 15.50 21.35
CA ASN A 572 24.98 14.40 21.44
C ASN A 572 25.67 13.05 21.71
N TYR A 573 25.13 12.27 22.65
CA TYR A 573 25.65 10.96 23.10
C TYR A 573 27.06 10.97 23.72
N THR A 574 27.69 12.13 23.86
CA THR A 574 28.98 12.26 24.53
C THR A 574 28.75 12.71 25.96
N TYR A 575 29.45 12.08 26.89
CA TYR A 575 29.38 12.46 28.30
C TYR A 575 29.92 13.87 28.50
N VAL A 576 29.12 14.74 29.13
CA VAL A 576 29.50 16.09 29.56
C VAL A 576 29.44 16.14 31.09
N PRO A 577 30.59 16.26 31.79
CA PRO A 577 30.65 16.24 33.25
C PRO A 577 29.65 17.21 33.91
N ASP A 578 29.59 18.45 33.43
CA ASP A 578 28.73 19.51 33.96
C ASP A 578 27.25 19.09 34.13
N ILE A 579 26.71 18.29 33.20
CA ILE A 579 25.31 17.83 33.27
C ILE A 579 25.13 16.84 34.43
N SER A 580 26.09 15.93 34.62
CA SER A 580 26.02 14.91 35.66
C SER A 580 26.36 15.45 37.04
N ASP A 581 27.40 16.30 37.10
CA ASP A 581 27.90 16.94 38.33
C ASP A 581 26.87 17.90 38.93
N GLY A 582 25.82 18.23 38.17
CA GLY A 582 24.68 19.00 38.65
C GLY A 582 24.83 20.50 38.43
N ARG A 583 25.71 20.93 37.51
CA ARG A 583 25.85 22.34 37.15
C ARG A 583 24.54 22.96 36.65
N PHE A 584 23.64 22.15 36.08
CA PHE A 584 22.33 22.60 35.60
C PHE A 584 21.20 21.87 36.32
N ALA A 585 20.36 22.63 37.03
CA ALA A 585 19.19 22.09 37.72
C ALA A 585 18.09 21.66 36.75
N THR A 586 18.01 22.31 35.59
CA THR A 586 17.07 21.96 34.53
C THR A 586 17.70 22.06 33.14
N ILE A 587 17.09 21.35 32.18
CA ILE A 587 17.32 21.51 30.75
C ILE A 587 15.92 21.63 30.11
N VAL A 588 15.60 22.79 29.55
CA VAL A 588 14.34 22.99 28.81
C VAL A 588 14.64 22.80 27.34
N HIS A 589 14.27 21.63 26.79
CA HIS A 589 14.63 21.24 25.44
C HIS A 589 13.61 20.28 24.83
N ALA A 590 13.79 19.94 23.55
CA ALA A 590 12.91 19.01 22.87
C ALA A 590 12.95 17.61 23.51
N ASN A 591 11.80 16.94 23.50
CA ASN A 591 11.54 15.61 24.07
C ASN A 591 12.59 14.53 23.71
N TRP A 592 13.20 14.57 22.53
CA TRP A 592 14.23 13.62 22.11
C TRP A 592 15.48 13.66 23.00
N GLN A 593 15.70 14.76 23.73
CA GLN A 593 16.75 14.88 24.75
C GLN A 593 16.57 13.87 25.88
N ALA A 594 15.35 13.38 26.12
CA ALA A 594 15.06 12.38 27.14
C ALA A 594 15.93 11.13 26.97
N ARG A 595 16.01 10.68 25.71
CA ARG A 595 16.82 9.52 25.36
C ARG A 595 18.32 9.81 25.48
N MET A 596 18.76 11.01 25.10
CA MET A 596 20.18 11.40 25.22
C MET A 596 20.62 11.33 26.68
N LEU A 597 19.79 11.86 27.58
CA LEU A 597 20.05 11.81 29.03
C LEU A 597 20.09 10.37 29.54
N ALA A 598 19.05 9.58 29.26
CA ALA A 598 18.94 8.20 29.76
C ALA A 598 20.04 7.27 29.23
N SER A 599 20.50 7.48 27.99
CA SER A 599 21.54 6.63 27.38
C SER A 599 22.96 6.99 27.85
N THR A 600 23.24 8.28 28.05
CA THR A 600 24.58 8.83 28.35
C THR A 600 24.85 8.86 29.85
N TYR A 601 23.86 9.23 30.67
CA TYR A 601 24.03 9.47 32.11
C TYR A 601 23.38 8.38 32.95
N ARG A 602 23.60 7.10 32.60
CA ARG A 602 22.90 5.96 33.23
C ARG A 602 23.01 5.91 34.75
N HIS A 603 24.12 6.39 35.32
CA HIS A 603 24.35 6.51 36.77
C HIS A 603 23.49 7.57 37.46
N ASP A 604 22.83 8.45 36.71
CA ASP A 604 21.85 9.43 37.20
C ASP A 604 20.41 8.88 37.20
N THR A 605 20.24 7.56 37.06
CA THR A 605 18.94 6.89 37.18
C THR A 605 18.22 7.34 38.45
N GLY A 606 16.97 7.78 38.29
CA GLY A 606 16.14 8.27 39.39
C GLY A 606 16.42 9.71 39.84
N LYS A 607 17.50 10.36 39.36
CA LYS A 607 17.79 11.78 39.66
C LYS A 607 17.08 12.75 38.73
N TRP A 608 16.84 12.34 37.48
CA TRP A 608 16.12 13.15 36.50
C TRP A 608 14.62 12.87 36.50
N ARG A 609 13.82 13.91 36.25
CA ARG A 609 12.38 13.85 36.01
C ARG A 609 12.04 14.79 34.85
N ILE A 610 10.86 14.62 34.26
CA ILE A 610 10.36 15.46 33.17
C ILE A 610 9.06 16.12 33.63
N ALA A 611 8.92 17.41 33.33
CA ALA A 611 7.70 18.19 33.49
C ALA A 611 7.37 18.92 32.18
N LEU A 612 6.17 19.49 32.09
CA LEU A 612 5.85 20.40 30.99
C LEU A 612 6.75 21.63 31.03
N ALA A 613 6.99 22.22 29.87
CA ALA A 613 7.73 23.47 29.77
C ALA A 613 6.99 24.60 30.52
N PRO A 614 7.71 25.52 31.18
CA PRO A 614 7.08 26.70 31.78
C PRO A 614 6.35 27.54 30.73
N THR A 615 5.23 28.14 31.14
CA THR A 615 4.41 29.01 30.28
C THR A 615 4.63 30.49 30.59
N PHE A 616 4.34 31.37 29.64
CA PHE A 616 4.26 32.81 29.92
C PHE A 616 2.87 33.16 30.47
N GLU A 617 2.82 33.98 31.53
CA GLU A 617 1.56 34.34 32.18
C GLU A 617 0.54 34.99 31.22
N GLY A 618 -0.74 34.65 31.40
CA GLY A 618 -1.82 35.16 30.57
C GLY A 618 -1.82 34.67 29.11
N LYS A 619 -0.89 33.79 28.70
CA LYS A 619 -0.82 33.27 27.31
C LYS A 619 -1.47 31.90 27.11
N GLY A 620 -1.95 31.27 28.18
CA GLY A 620 -2.46 29.89 28.18
C GLY A 620 -1.33 28.86 28.10
N ARG A 621 -1.67 27.56 28.02
CA ARG A 621 -0.67 26.49 27.87
C ARG A 621 -0.14 26.48 26.44
N ARG A 622 0.98 27.18 26.21
CA ARG A 622 1.71 27.23 24.93
C ARG A 622 3.10 26.62 25.08
N THR A 623 3.41 25.60 24.27
CA THR A 623 4.78 25.07 24.12
C THR A 623 5.38 25.48 22.77
N ALA A 624 6.61 25.02 22.50
CA ALA A 624 7.30 25.17 21.23
C ALA A 624 7.84 23.83 20.75
N ASN A 625 8.49 23.81 19.58
CA ASN A 625 9.21 22.66 19.06
C ASN A 625 10.66 23.07 18.73
N ILE A 626 11.63 22.19 18.96
CA ILE A 626 12.98 22.29 18.38
C ILE A 626 13.23 21.05 17.52
N GLY A 627 13.38 21.26 16.22
CA GLY A 627 13.57 20.19 15.25
C GLY A 627 12.28 19.41 15.01
N GLY A 628 12.38 18.07 15.03
CA GLY A 628 11.38 17.20 14.42
C GLY A 628 11.67 17.08 12.94
N SER A 629 11.59 15.86 12.40
CA SER A 629 12.08 15.58 11.05
C SER A 629 11.03 14.93 10.16
N LEU A 630 11.30 15.03 8.87
CA LEU A 630 10.55 14.44 7.77
C LEU A 630 11.51 13.71 6.84
N ILE A 631 10.96 12.89 5.95
CA ILE A 631 11.70 12.40 4.78
C ILE A 631 11.14 13.09 3.55
N ALA A 632 12.01 13.70 2.77
CA ALA A 632 11.71 14.28 1.47
C ALA A 632 12.40 13.47 0.37
N VAL A 633 11.84 13.55 -0.84
CA VAL A 633 12.38 12.91 -2.04
C VAL A 633 13.04 13.98 -2.89
N SER A 634 14.23 13.72 -3.42
CA SER A 634 14.91 14.65 -4.33
C SER A 634 14.09 14.92 -5.58
N ASN A 635 14.05 16.15 -6.09
CA ASN A 635 13.44 16.40 -7.41
C ASN A 635 14.27 15.84 -8.58
N ARG A 636 15.53 15.46 -8.33
CA ARG A 636 16.43 14.83 -9.30
C ARG A 636 16.26 13.32 -9.40
N ILE A 637 15.43 12.74 -8.55
CA ILE A 637 15.17 11.30 -8.56
C ILE A 637 14.60 10.87 -9.93
N PRO A 638 15.10 9.76 -10.54
CA PRO A 638 14.51 9.20 -11.74
C PRO A 638 13.02 8.87 -11.56
N ARG A 639 12.21 9.11 -12.58
CA ARG A 639 10.73 9.01 -12.50
C ARG A 639 10.24 7.61 -12.12
N GLU A 640 10.96 6.58 -12.53
CA GLU A 640 10.72 5.18 -12.20
C GLU A 640 10.94 4.87 -10.70
N LYS A 641 11.83 5.61 -10.03
CA LYS A 641 12.15 5.46 -8.61
C LYS A 641 11.24 6.26 -7.68
N GLN A 642 10.50 7.25 -8.19
CA GLN A 642 9.62 8.11 -7.38
C GLN A 642 8.59 7.33 -6.56
N ALA A 643 7.90 6.38 -7.17
CA ALA A 643 6.87 5.61 -6.49
C ALA A 643 7.46 4.67 -5.40
N PRO A 644 8.52 3.87 -5.68
CA PRO A 644 9.26 3.14 -4.64
C PRO A 644 9.79 4.04 -3.51
N ALA A 645 10.35 5.21 -3.82
CA ALA A 645 10.90 6.13 -2.83
C ALA A 645 9.82 6.68 -1.89
N LEU A 646 8.70 7.13 -2.45
CA LEU A 646 7.55 7.59 -1.66
C LEU A 646 6.90 6.45 -0.86
N ALA A 647 6.89 5.23 -1.41
CA ALA A 647 6.36 4.06 -0.72
C ALA A 647 7.22 3.70 0.50
N PHE A 648 8.54 3.69 0.33
CA PHE A 648 9.49 3.53 1.42
C PHE A 648 9.32 4.65 2.46
N ALA A 649 9.36 5.91 2.05
CA ALA A 649 9.25 7.04 2.97
C ALA A 649 7.92 7.01 3.77
N HIS A 650 6.80 6.64 3.14
CA HIS A 650 5.50 6.51 3.82
C HIS A 650 5.50 5.35 4.80
N TRP A 651 5.93 4.15 4.35
CA TRP A 651 6.03 2.98 5.23
C TRP A 651 6.94 3.25 6.43
N PHE A 652 8.09 3.87 6.19
CA PHE A 652 9.12 4.14 7.19
C PHE A 652 8.65 5.08 8.30
N GLN A 653 7.72 5.98 7.98
CA GLN A 653 7.19 6.94 8.93
C GLN A 653 5.85 6.53 9.54
N ALA A 654 4.98 5.81 8.81
CA ALA A 654 3.59 5.56 9.21
C ALA A 654 3.24 4.11 9.52
N SER A 655 4.00 3.13 9.02
CA SER A 655 3.62 1.72 9.21
C SER A 655 3.77 1.30 10.69
N ALA A 656 2.88 0.43 11.16
CA ALA A 656 2.95 -0.08 12.52
C ALA A 656 4.27 -0.80 12.82
N ASP A 657 4.84 -1.50 11.83
CA ASP A 657 6.14 -2.17 11.95
C ASP A 657 7.28 -1.16 12.13
N ALA A 658 7.35 -0.14 11.28
CA ALA A 658 8.37 0.89 11.40
C ALA A 658 8.22 1.68 12.72
N VAL A 659 6.99 2.02 13.10
CA VAL A 659 6.68 2.75 14.33
C VAL A 659 7.11 1.98 15.58
N ARG A 660 6.88 0.65 15.63
CA ARG A 660 7.30 -0.20 16.75
C ARG A 660 8.81 -0.28 16.91
N LEU A 661 9.56 -0.16 15.81
CA LEU A 661 11.02 -0.21 15.78
C LEU A 661 11.68 1.14 16.08
N ARG A 662 10.90 2.21 16.35
CA ARG A 662 11.47 3.49 16.75
C ARG A 662 12.12 3.41 18.12
N THR A 663 13.20 4.16 18.29
CA THR A 663 13.91 4.25 19.56
C THR A 663 13.03 4.87 20.65
N ARG A 664 13.09 4.32 21.87
CA ARG A 664 12.37 4.87 23.04
C ARG A 664 12.70 6.35 23.25
N GLY A 665 11.68 7.15 23.58
CA GLY A 665 11.79 8.59 23.77
C GLY A 665 11.62 9.44 22.50
N SER A 666 11.61 8.85 21.31
CA SER A 666 11.18 9.54 20.07
C SER A 666 9.66 9.49 19.95
N VAL A 667 9.03 10.64 19.69
CA VAL A 667 7.58 10.72 19.44
C VAL A 667 7.35 10.72 17.93
N SER A 668 6.64 9.73 17.40
CA SER A 668 6.30 9.70 15.97
C SER A 668 5.11 10.60 15.67
N ALA A 669 5.11 11.20 14.48
CA ALA A 669 3.98 11.93 13.94
C ALA A 669 2.83 11.02 13.48
N ALA A 670 3.03 9.69 13.40
CA ALA A 670 2.03 8.75 12.91
C ALA A 670 0.88 8.58 13.93
N VAL A 671 -0.37 8.65 13.45
CA VAL A 671 -1.58 8.51 14.29
C VAL A 671 -1.58 7.23 15.14
N PRO A 672 -1.21 6.04 14.62
CA PRO A 672 -1.15 4.83 15.45
C PRO A 672 -0.20 4.93 16.65
N PHE A 673 0.91 5.68 16.51
CA PHE A 673 1.82 5.93 17.62
C PHE A 673 1.19 6.84 18.68
N LEU A 674 0.58 7.94 18.24
CA LEU A 674 -0.03 8.93 19.12
C LEU A 674 -1.18 8.32 19.93
N ASP A 675 -2.00 7.48 19.30
CA ASP A 675 -3.06 6.74 19.97
C ASP A 675 -2.51 5.77 21.03
N ALA A 676 -1.44 5.04 20.69
CA ALA A 676 -0.79 4.12 21.62
C ALA A 676 -0.13 4.85 22.79
N MET A 677 0.48 6.01 22.53
CA MET A 677 1.16 6.83 23.52
C MET A 677 0.21 7.31 24.63
N LYS A 678 -1.01 7.76 24.27
CA LYS A 678 -2.03 8.21 25.25
C LYS A 678 -2.52 7.11 26.19
N ARG A 679 -2.40 5.84 25.79
CA ARG A 679 -2.82 4.66 26.58
C ARG A 679 -1.66 3.96 27.26
N ASN A 680 -0.44 4.47 27.13
CA ASN A 680 0.74 3.85 27.72
C ASN A 680 0.76 4.10 29.24
N GLU A 681 0.89 3.03 30.02
CA GLU A 681 0.98 3.07 31.49
C GLU A 681 2.39 2.76 32.00
N ASP A 682 3.37 2.59 31.10
CA ASP A 682 4.72 2.17 31.45
C ASP A 682 5.46 3.28 32.19
N VAL A 683 6.14 2.89 33.27
CA VAL A 683 7.07 3.75 34.00
C VAL A 683 8.44 3.62 33.35
N ASP A 684 9.00 4.74 32.91
CA ASP A 684 10.36 4.75 32.40
C ASP A 684 11.35 4.50 33.55
N PRO A 685 12.25 3.51 33.45
CA PRO A 685 13.12 3.14 34.56
C PRO A 685 14.18 4.19 34.88
N PHE A 686 14.62 5.00 33.90
CA PHE A 686 15.61 6.05 34.12
C PHE A 686 14.97 7.23 34.86
N TYR A 687 13.77 7.64 34.43
CA TYR A 687 13.06 8.77 35.02
C TYR A 687 12.20 8.39 36.22
N GLY A 688 11.86 7.12 36.43
CA GLY A 688 10.94 6.69 37.49
C GLY A 688 9.55 7.34 37.40
N GLN A 689 9.08 7.64 36.18
CA GLN A 689 7.75 8.21 35.91
C GLN A 689 7.24 7.77 34.54
N ASN A 690 5.93 7.91 34.30
CA ASN A 690 5.37 7.72 32.96
C ASN A 690 5.71 8.93 32.08
N VAL A 691 6.76 8.79 31.27
CA VAL A 691 7.22 9.84 30.36
C VAL A 691 6.24 10.07 29.22
N GLN A 692 5.62 9.01 28.70
CA GLN A 692 4.75 9.07 27.52
C GLN A 692 3.51 9.94 27.77
N HIS A 693 2.93 9.88 28.97
CA HIS A 693 1.79 10.72 29.34
C HIS A 693 2.13 12.22 29.33
N ILE A 694 3.31 12.58 29.85
CA ILE A 694 3.77 13.98 29.86
C ILE A 694 4.05 14.48 28.44
N LEU A 695 4.62 13.63 27.58
CA LEU A 695 4.83 13.97 26.17
C LEU A 695 3.50 14.10 25.40
N ALA A 696 2.50 13.29 25.74
CA ALA A 696 1.16 13.40 25.21
C ALA A 696 0.51 14.74 25.62
N ASP A 697 0.62 15.14 26.88
CA ASP A 697 0.13 16.44 27.36
C ASP A 697 0.84 17.60 26.66
N ALA A 698 2.15 17.50 26.44
CA ALA A 698 2.92 18.54 25.74
C ALA A 698 2.42 18.76 24.30
N LEU A 699 1.98 17.71 23.60
CA LEU A 699 1.40 17.83 22.25
C LEU A 699 0.12 18.65 22.21
N GLU A 700 -0.70 18.61 23.25
CA GLU A 700 -1.98 19.34 23.32
C GLU A 700 -1.81 20.84 23.57
N THR A 701 -0.57 21.28 23.81
CA THR A 701 -0.22 22.67 24.14
C THR A 701 0.50 23.41 23.01
N VAL A 702 0.65 22.80 21.84
CA VAL A 702 1.34 23.44 20.70
C VAL A 702 0.44 24.56 20.14
N PRO A 703 0.91 25.82 20.11
CA PRO A 703 0.13 26.94 19.61
C PRO A 703 -0.12 26.84 18.09
N ASP A 704 -1.03 27.67 17.60
CA ASP A 704 -1.36 27.84 16.18
C ASP A 704 -0.12 27.87 15.27
N LYS A 705 -0.31 27.43 14.03
CA LYS A 705 0.73 27.30 13.00
C LYS A 705 1.82 28.38 13.09
N TRP A 706 3.07 27.93 13.27
CA TRP A 706 4.26 28.77 13.28
C TRP A 706 5.01 28.58 11.97
N GLU A 707 5.13 29.64 11.18
CA GLU A 707 5.75 29.58 9.87
C GLU A 707 7.27 29.56 10.01
N SER A 708 7.94 28.77 9.18
CA SER A 708 9.41 28.79 9.07
C SER A 708 9.82 29.67 7.89
N LEU A 709 10.93 30.40 8.05
CA LEU A 709 11.44 31.24 6.97
C LEU A 709 11.96 30.38 5.80
N PRO A 710 11.83 30.83 4.55
CA PRO A 710 12.47 30.16 3.42
C PRO A 710 14.00 30.39 3.37
N ILE A 711 14.56 31.03 4.41
CA ILE A 711 15.98 31.35 4.58
C ILE A 711 16.51 30.92 5.96
N MET A 712 15.96 29.85 6.57
CA MET A 712 16.33 29.42 7.94
C MET A 712 17.84 29.18 8.12
N THR A 713 18.55 28.65 7.13
CA THR A 713 20.01 28.46 7.24
C THR A 713 20.78 29.79 7.36
N ARG A 714 20.26 30.86 6.72
CA ARG A 714 20.79 32.22 6.89
C ARG A 714 20.50 32.75 8.28
N LEU A 715 19.28 32.56 8.80
CA LEU A 715 18.93 32.91 10.18
C LEU A 715 19.88 32.26 11.19
N ASP A 716 20.15 30.96 11.08
CA ASP A 716 21.06 30.26 11.98
C ASP A 716 22.50 30.80 11.90
N THR A 717 22.95 31.14 10.69
CA THR A 717 24.28 31.73 10.48
C THR A 717 24.38 33.11 11.11
N ASP A 718 23.46 34.02 10.78
CA ASP A 718 23.49 35.39 11.26
C ASP A 718 23.24 35.47 12.77
N PHE A 719 22.36 34.62 13.32
CA PHE A 719 22.14 34.52 14.76
C PHE A 719 23.44 34.25 15.53
N ARG A 720 24.26 33.29 15.06
CA ARG A 720 25.54 32.94 15.70
C ARG A 720 26.53 34.10 15.73
N PHE A 721 26.50 34.98 14.73
CA PHE A 721 27.44 36.10 14.62
C PHE A 721 26.94 37.40 15.23
N ILE A 722 25.61 37.60 15.28
CA ILE A 722 25.01 38.87 15.67
C ILE A 722 24.43 38.81 17.09
N VAL A 723 23.61 37.80 17.39
CA VAL A 723 22.86 37.72 18.65
C VAL A 723 23.57 36.86 19.68
N ALA A 724 24.03 35.67 19.30
CA ALA A 724 24.67 34.74 20.24
C ALA A 724 25.82 35.36 21.06
N PRO A 725 26.69 36.22 20.49
CA PRO A 725 27.77 36.86 21.27
C PRO A 725 27.29 37.85 22.34
N SER A 726 26.05 38.36 22.25
CA SER A 726 25.47 39.24 23.26
C SER A 726 24.67 38.49 24.33
N LEU A 727 24.48 37.17 24.21
CA LEU A 727 23.83 36.34 25.22
C LEU A 727 24.81 35.98 26.36
N VAL A 728 25.31 37.01 27.02
CA VAL A 728 26.22 36.96 28.17
C VAL A 728 25.76 37.97 29.23
N PRO A 729 26.16 37.82 30.50
CA PRO A 729 25.80 38.80 31.54
C PRO A 729 26.25 40.22 31.17
N GLY A 730 25.34 41.19 31.27
CA GLY A 730 25.55 42.58 30.85
C GLY A 730 25.46 42.81 29.34
N GLY A 731 25.01 41.81 28.59
CA GLY A 731 24.80 41.89 27.14
C GLY A 731 23.50 42.61 26.75
N ASP A 732 23.29 42.78 25.44
CA ASP A 732 22.14 43.50 24.88
C ASP A 732 21.55 42.73 23.70
N SER A 733 20.96 41.56 23.98
CA SER A 733 20.24 40.79 22.96
C SER A 733 19.06 41.52 22.32
N PRO A 734 18.28 42.40 23.00
CA PRO A 734 17.20 43.15 22.36
C PRO A 734 17.67 44.04 21.20
N THR A 735 18.75 44.79 21.37
CA THR A 735 19.32 45.61 20.28
C THR A 735 19.91 44.74 19.18
N ARG A 736 20.66 43.67 19.52
CA ARG A 736 21.22 42.75 18.52
C ARG A 736 20.18 42.01 17.70
N LEU A 737 18.99 41.84 18.24
CA LEU A 737 17.86 41.27 17.51
C LEU A 737 17.45 42.17 16.33
N LEU A 738 17.52 43.50 16.48
CA LEU A 738 17.26 44.44 15.38
C LEU A 738 18.36 44.40 14.31
N ASP A 739 19.63 44.28 14.73
CA ASP A 739 20.75 44.07 13.80
C ASP A 739 20.56 42.80 12.96
N LEU A 740 20.07 41.72 13.60
CA LEU A 740 19.74 40.47 12.92
C LEU A 740 18.60 40.65 11.92
N GLN A 741 17.53 41.38 12.28
CA GLN A 741 16.45 41.70 11.36
C GLN A 741 16.98 42.39 10.10
N HIS A 742 17.78 43.45 10.26
CA HIS A 742 18.34 44.18 9.13
C HIS A 742 19.20 43.29 8.22
N SER A 743 20.03 42.41 8.78
CA SER A 743 20.82 41.44 8.00
C SER A 743 19.93 40.48 7.19
N LEU A 744 18.86 39.96 7.80
CA LEU A 744 17.94 39.04 7.14
C LEU A 744 17.07 39.73 6.09
N ALA A 745 16.62 40.95 6.37
CA ALA A 745 15.87 41.78 5.43
C ALA A 745 16.68 42.05 4.16
N GLN A 746 17.93 42.48 4.32
CA GLN A 746 18.83 42.69 3.18
C GLN A 746 19.05 41.40 2.39
N TYR A 747 19.36 40.29 3.08
CA TYR A 747 19.55 39.01 2.42
C TYR A 747 18.29 38.56 1.66
N ALA A 748 17.11 38.71 2.25
CA ALA A 748 15.84 38.37 1.62
C ALA A 748 15.57 39.21 0.36
N VAL A 749 15.80 40.52 0.41
CA VAL A 749 15.69 41.41 -0.77
C VAL A 749 16.65 40.97 -1.88
N ASP A 750 17.91 40.68 -1.53
CA ASP A 750 18.93 40.22 -2.48
C ASP A 750 18.57 38.88 -3.16
N HIS A 751 17.70 38.09 -2.52
CA HIS A 751 17.23 36.79 -3.01
C HIS A 751 15.78 36.85 -3.55
N GLY A 752 15.28 38.05 -3.84
CA GLY A 752 14.03 38.25 -4.59
C GLY A 752 12.75 38.20 -3.76
N TYR A 753 12.84 38.31 -2.44
CA TYR A 753 11.68 38.45 -1.56
C TYR A 753 11.24 39.91 -1.44
N THR A 754 9.93 40.12 -1.36
CA THR A 754 9.39 41.40 -0.90
C THR A 754 9.45 41.42 0.62
N VAL A 755 10.04 42.46 1.21
CA VAL A 755 10.27 42.54 2.66
C VAL A 755 9.59 43.76 3.27
N SER A 756 9.00 43.58 4.45
CA SER A 756 8.65 44.68 5.36
C SER A 756 9.25 44.44 6.74
N GLU A 757 9.46 45.54 7.48
CA GLU A 757 10.07 45.54 8.81
C GLU A 757 9.19 46.36 9.76
N GLU A 758 8.90 45.81 10.94
CA GLU A 758 8.14 46.45 12.04
C GLU A 758 8.90 46.42 13.38
#